data_AF-A0A8T3W2V2-F1
#
_entry.id   AF-A0A8T3W2V2-F1
#
_cell.length_a   1.000
_cell.length_b   1.000
_cell.length_c   1.000
_cell.angle_alpha   90.00
_cell.angle_beta   90.00
_cell.angle_gamma   90.00
#
_symmetry.space_group_name_H-M   'P 1'
#
loop_
_entity.id
_entity.type
_entity.pdbx_description
1 polymer ?
#
loop_
_entity_poly.entity_id
_entity_poly.type
_entity_poly.pdbx_seq_one_letter_code
_entity_poly.pdbx_strand_id
1 'polypeptide(L)'
;MINKINKKENLKFLLLLAVLQGFLLVNMAAADSYLISSSYQSKTKTSYSNEFSDLVSDIGKIFISLITIKQIGVVSAQDINNATLQCCTVTNSGALCQDTVTEFISSTSPNSCANPLPTKCSETSMCVTGTCIYNDGLTCAANAPKQACESSKGNWTNLGIFEVPQCQKGACILGNNAQITTKKHCEALSNSQGLPINFQLGMNEANLSAVIQSQSSLQGACITASGSCRFVSNSECTNISGMFYSGTLCSNTDLNTSCKPSPQTKCSNGNVYFLDTCGNLANVYDSSKINSTEYWNSVSQESCTINSTNPAKSCGKCDSITSSQCSSANKTQVDYGSYICKDLTCNDEKGKQRQNGESWCSYDGYVGEGKDLVGSEHWLVSCSNGEVKKNICGNYRSKICQQKDITDGDKTFSIASCIVNEAIKCIDYNGDEDMSKKCNGNSQCLSKNIKIDSKFEFDICLPQYPRGFDMKEETVTGSDVLCSIANTECTVVYVKTLSGGWKCAENCDCEKKEFSEKMNDFCVALGDCGSYINYVGEGTDNINTKGAPEVSWKDYKKYLTPKSGGIQTLTVQQLTESASSAGSVTPLSEGINLAGVQSGLGSAGTAVTATNFLFLKTVGNAYIHTQVMGVSLYSFGAAAAGASIGIIIGQLLIKKLGITGTAATAITVASGVAGATIGLHYAGVQTIYGISTLTIGFIAIAVVVIIIAIGWGKTKTKTVKFTCMPWQAPTGGDMCTKCNGDPSKPCTKYRCESLGQACVLINENTDNPLCQSLKSESTPPKISSGIVLTENYFFKDETTNSVNISGTNKSCIQEFTPAVFTLKTDEYAQCKWSFTPIASYDSMEGFAAEATHYSLNHTFAATGLSLGILEANEVHGNLIDGFSGDMKMYIRCKDYFGNFNLNEYVVNFCINSGPDLTPVIHSLTKTSPANASKLKFGTNTTNFTMWTNEPAECRYDKSKDKDYDSMSNSMSCLTNLSDRQIFGWPCTTTFTNLSKQNSFYIKCRDQPWKTNASERNTNIEDYAYTISVTETNLAINSTYIIYNGARININPVTFAEILGGGSSFAVEFNVETTSGVNNGISTCFYQWGNDSIPFLNTNAKVHKQKFNLINGNYNVSITCRDSVGNEAKAMMPFKLNIDSSAPIVVRAYNEGKLKIVTNEQAKCYASYDNCNFNAESGQAMEIGFTKDHTIAWDPKKIHYIKCKDLFNNTNSGCAIQINPTKFS
;
A
#
# COMPACT_ATOMS: atom_id res chain seq x y z
N MET A 1 71.26 -39.02 -53.03
CA MET A 1 71.22 -38.29 -51.74
C MET A 1 69.77 -37.86 -51.56
N ILE A 2 69.13 -37.91 -50.39
CA ILE A 2 69.61 -38.01 -49.00
C ILE A 2 69.41 -39.44 -48.43
N ASN A 3 70.06 -39.76 -47.31
CA ASN A 3 69.96 -41.05 -46.60
C ASN A 3 69.89 -40.79 -45.08
N LYS A 4 69.36 -41.75 -44.29
CA LYS A 4 69.02 -41.69 -42.85
C LYS A 4 67.90 -40.71 -42.46
N ILE A 5 66.70 -41.25 -42.24
CA ILE A 5 65.76 -40.73 -41.23
C ILE A 5 65.78 -41.72 -40.05
N ASN A 6 65.73 -41.20 -38.82
CA ASN A 6 66.11 -41.97 -37.64
C ASN A 6 64.97 -42.86 -37.13
N LYS A 7 65.21 -44.17 -36.94
CA LYS A 7 64.21 -45.10 -36.38
C LYS A 7 63.68 -44.65 -35.01
N LYS A 8 64.50 -43.92 -34.24
CA LYS A 8 64.14 -43.34 -32.93
C LYS A 8 63.21 -42.12 -33.05
N GLU A 9 63.21 -41.44 -34.19
CA GLU A 9 62.27 -40.35 -34.50
C GLU A 9 60.95 -40.88 -35.02
N ASN A 10 60.93 -41.90 -35.90
CA ASN A 10 59.67 -42.55 -36.27
C ASN A 10 58.93 -43.12 -35.05
N LEU A 11 59.64 -43.69 -34.07
CA LEU A 11 59.01 -44.14 -32.83
C LEU A 11 58.48 -42.97 -31.97
N LYS A 12 59.21 -41.85 -31.88
CA LYS A 12 58.71 -40.63 -31.21
C LYS A 12 57.53 -40.02 -31.94
N PHE A 13 57.52 -40.02 -33.27
CA PHE A 13 56.46 -39.49 -34.12
C PHE A 13 55.20 -40.36 -34.05
N LEU A 14 55.34 -41.69 -34.04
CA LEU A 14 54.24 -42.62 -33.78
C LEU A 14 53.71 -42.52 -32.34
N LEU A 15 54.57 -42.32 -31.34
CA LEU A 15 54.14 -42.06 -29.97
C LEU A 15 53.42 -40.71 -29.86
N LEU A 16 53.92 -39.67 -30.54
CA LEU A 16 53.28 -38.36 -30.63
C LEU A 16 51.92 -38.46 -31.33
N LEU A 17 51.81 -39.21 -32.44
CA LEU A 17 50.53 -39.47 -33.12
C LEU A 17 49.56 -40.25 -32.24
N ALA A 18 50.01 -41.30 -31.55
CA ALA A 18 49.16 -42.07 -30.64
C ALA A 18 48.69 -41.24 -29.45
N VAL A 19 49.55 -40.38 -28.89
CA VAL A 19 49.19 -39.41 -27.86
C VAL A 19 48.25 -38.34 -28.43
N LEU A 20 48.47 -37.82 -29.63
CA LEU A 20 47.62 -36.81 -30.28
C LEU A 20 46.24 -37.39 -30.66
N GLN A 21 46.18 -38.64 -31.12
CA GLN A 21 44.94 -39.37 -31.39
C GLN A 21 44.19 -39.71 -30.10
N GLY A 22 44.90 -40.09 -29.03
CA GLY A 22 44.31 -40.22 -27.70
C GLY A 22 43.79 -38.88 -27.17
N PHE A 23 44.53 -37.78 -27.39
CA PHE A 23 44.11 -36.43 -27.03
C PHE A 23 42.88 -36.00 -27.84
N LEU A 24 42.85 -36.28 -29.15
CA LEU A 24 41.69 -36.04 -30.01
C LEU A 24 40.47 -36.84 -29.56
N LEU A 25 40.60 -38.15 -29.32
CA LEU A 25 39.48 -39.00 -28.89
C LEU A 25 38.93 -38.60 -27.51
N VAL A 26 39.80 -38.21 -26.56
CA VAL A 26 39.35 -37.70 -25.25
C VAL A 26 38.74 -36.30 -25.36
N ASN A 27 39.29 -35.42 -26.22
CA ASN A 27 38.69 -34.11 -26.45
C ASN A 27 37.42 -34.18 -27.31
N MET A 28 37.20 -35.21 -28.14
CA MET A 28 35.93 -35.39 -28.86
C MET A 28 34.79 -35.75 -27.90
N ALA A 29 35.03 -36.59 -26.89
CA ALA A 29 34.06 -36.82 -25.82
C ALA A 29 33.70 -35.52 -25.04
N ALA A 30 34.63 -34.59 -24.93
CA ALA A 30 34.36 -33.25 -24.41
C ALA A 30 33.71 -32.31 -25.44
N ALA A 31 34.04 -32.42 -26.73
CA ALA A 31 33.56 -31.56 -27.80
C ALA A 31 32.11 -31.85 -28.21
N ASP A 32 31.67 -33.11 -28.19
CA ASP A 32 30.26 -33.47 -28.42
C ASP A 32 29.40 -33.00 -27.23
N SER A 33 29.97 -32.96 -26.02
CA SER A 33 29.36 -32.30 -24.85
C SER A 33 29.33 -30.76 -24.97
N TYR A 34 30.27 -30.17 -25.71
CA TYR A 34 30.41 -28.73 -25.90
C TYR A 34 29.48 -28.19 -27.01
N LEU A 35 29.38 -28.88 -28.15
CA LEU A 35 28.56 -28.48 -29.30
C LEU A 35 27.05 -28.63 -29.04
N ILE A 36 26.64 -29.53 -28.13
CA ILE A 36 25.24 -29.65 -27.69
C ILE A 36 24.92 -28.62 -26.57
N SER A 37 25.93 -28.03 -25.94
CA SER A 37 25.76 -26.98 -24.91
C SER A 37 25.71 -25.55 -25.47
N SER A 38 25.92 -25.33 -26.78
CA SER A 38 26.09 -23.99 -27.38
C SER A 38 24.97 -23.56 -28.34
N SER A 39 23.80 -24.21 -28.29
CA SER A 39 22.67 -23.95 -29.20
C SER A 39 21.38 -23.47 -28.52
N TYR A 40 21.44 -23.04 -27.25
CA TYR A 40 20.34 -22.36 -26.57
C TYR A 40 20.76 -20.97 -26.10
N GLN A 41 19.92 -19.97 -26.37
CA GLN A 41 20.11 -18.53 -26.14
C GLN A 41 21.27 -17.83 -26.90
N SER A 42 20.98 -17.45 -28.15
CA SER A 42 21.20 -16.05 -28.58
C SER A 42 20.19 -15.66 -29.65
N LYS A 43 19.38 -14.62 -29.39
CA LYS A 43 18.53 -13.96 -30.40
C LYS A 43 19.19 -12.64 -30.81
N THR A 44 20.18 -12.71 -31.71
CA THR A 44 20.68 -11.55 -32.45
C THR A 44 20.31 -11.69 -33.93
N LYS A 45 19.69 -10.65 -34.51
CA LYS A 45 19.25 -10.66 -35.92
C LYS A 45 20.46 -10.62 -36.86
N THR A 46 20.68 -11.70 -37.61
CA THR A 46 21.37 -11.63 -38.90
C THR A 46 20.75 -12.63 -39.87
N SER A 47 20.38 -12.17 -41.06
CA SER A 47 19.82 -13.01 -42.11
C SER A 47 20.95 -13.62 -42.95
N TYR A 48 20.86 -14.92 -43.25
CA TYR A 48 21.27 -15.53 -44.53
C TYR A 48 20.60 -16.93 -44.68
N SER A 49 20.72 -17.56 -45.84
CA SER A 49 19.69 -18.44 -46.41
C SER A 49 19.98 -19.95 -46.42
N ASN A 50 18.99 -20.73 -45.95
CA ASN A 50 18.45 -22.00 -46.46
C ASN A 50 19.31 -23.28 -46.62
N GLU A 51 18.57 -24.41 -46.55
CA GLU A 51 18.89 -25.76 -47.07
C GLU A 51 20.01 -26.59 -46.40
N PHE A 52 19.80 -27.00 -45.14
CA PHE A 52 20.29 -28.32 -44.66
C PHE A 52 19.51 -28.90 -43.46
N SER A 53 18.24 -29.28 -43.62
CA SER A 53 17.45 -29.86 -42.51
C SER A 53 16.36 -30.85 -42.95
N ASP A 54 16.70 -32.13 -43.14
CA ASP A 54 15.71 -33.23 -43.19
C ASP A 54 16.25 -34.62 -42.75
N LEU A 55 17.46 -34.69 -42.18
CA LEU A 55 18.11 -35.96 -41.80
C LEU A 55 18.42 -36.12 -40.30
N VAL A 56 17.99 -35.16 -39.47
CA VAL A 56 18.35 -35.09 -38.02
C VAL A 56 17.16 -35.37 -37.08
N SER A 57 15.93 -35.33 -37.60
CA SER A 57 14.67 -35.41 -36.82
C SER A 57 14.57 -36.63 -35.89
N ASP A 58 14.96 -37.83 -36.35
CA ASP A 58 14.42 -39.08 -35.78
C ASP A 58 15.40 -39.87 -34.90
N ILE A 59 16.66 -39.44 -34.80
CA ILE A 59 17.62 -40.01 -33.84
C ILE A 59 17.55 -39.27 -32.48
N GLY A 60 17.33 -37.96 -32.49
CA GLY A 60 17.30 -37.14 -31.26
C GLY A 60 16.19 -37.51 -30.27
N LYS A 61 15.05 -38.02 -30.77
CA LYS A 61 13.86 -38.32 -29.96
C LYS A 61 14.04 -39.49 -28.97
N ILE A 62 15.00 -40.39 -29.22
CA ILE A 62 15.21 -41.60 -28.39
C ILE A 62 16.13 -41.32 -27.19
N PHE A 63 17.09 -40.40 -27.30
CA PHE A 63 18.03 -40.11 -26.21
C PHE A 63 17.46 -39.16 -25.14
N ILE A 64 16.48 -38.32 -25.49
CA ILE A 64 15.93 -37.31 -24.56
C ILE A 64 15.09 -37.95 -23.45
N SER A 65 14.40 -39.08 -23.68
CA SER A 65 13.52 -39.71 -22.68
C SER A 65 14.24 -40.58 -21.63
N LEU A 66 15.57 -40.57 -21.57
CA LEU A 66 16.38 -41.42 -20.67
C LEU A 66 17.38 -40.67 -19.79
N ILE A 67 17.45 -39.34 -19.88
CA ILE A 67 18.33 -38.49 -19.04
C ILE A 67 17.53 -37.40 -18.29
N THR A 68 16.19 -37.43 -18.34
CA THR A 68 15.33 -36.52 -17.56
C THR A 68 15.24 -36.92 -16.08
N ILE A 69 16.36 -36.83 -15.35
CA ILE A 69 16.32 -36.61 -13.89
C ILE A 69 16.04 -35.12 -13.65
N LYS A 70 14.76 -34.75 -13.77
CA LYS A 70 14.19 -33.73 -12.88
C LYS A 70 13.70 -34.49 -11.64
N GLN A 71 13.88 -34.04 -10.40
CA GLN A 71 14.25 -32.70 -9.92
C GLN A 71 15.39 -32.76 -8.89
N ILE A 72 16.44 -31.94 -9.08
CA ILE A 72 17.08 -31.13 -8.02
C ILE A 72 17.46 -29.81 -8.72
N GLY A 73 17.23 -28.65 -8.09
CA GLY A 73 17.56 -27.36 -8.70
C GLY A 73 16.46 -26.75 -9.60
N VAL A 74 15.20 -27.10 -9.36
CA VAL A 74 14.12 -26.11 -9.48
C VAL A 74 13.83 -25.68 -8.04
N VAL A 75 13.78 -24.37 -7.76
CA VAL A 75 13.19 -23.89 -6.50
C VAL A 75 11.74 -24.34 -6.50
N SER A 76 11.25 -24.91 -5.40
CA SER A 76 9.85 -25.29 -5.28
C SER A 76 8.96 -24.07 -5.11
N ALA A 77 8.82 -23.28 -6.18
CA ALA A 77 7.64 -22.47 -6.37
C ALA A 77 6.45 -23.43 -6.36
N GLN A 78 5.56 -23.23 -5.38
CA GLN A 78 4.29 -23.94 -5.32
C GLN A 78 3.45 -23.49 -6.52
N ASP A 79 2.73 -24.39 -7.20
CA ASP A 79 1.95 -24.06 -8.40
C ASP A 79 0.70 -23.21 -8.04
N ILE A 80 0.88 -21.90 -7.83
CA ILE A 80 -0.20 -20.94 -7.50
C ILE A 80 -1.03 -20.58 -8.76
N ASN A 81 -1.52 -21.62 -9.46
CA ASN A 81 -2.31 -21.51 -10.69
C ASN A 81 -3.84 -21.52 -10.45
N ASN A 82 -4.29 -21.38 -9.19
CA ASN A 82 -5.71 -21.30 -8.81
C ASN A 82 -6.01 -20.22 -7.75
N ALA A 83 -5.15 -19.18 -7.66
CA ALA A 83 -5.33 -18.05 -6.76
C ALA A 83 -6.58 -17.22 -7.08
N THR A 84 -7.66 -17.45 -6.34
CA THR A 84 -8.75 -16.46 -6.21
C THR A 84 -8.28 -15.34 -5.29
N LEU A 85 -8.41 -14.09 -5.76
CA LEU A 85 -8.12 -12.89 -4.98
C LEU A 85 -9.33 -12.52 -4.11
N GLN A 86 -9.07 -12.21 -2.84
CA GLN A 86 -10.05 -11.81 -1.86
C GLN A 86 -9.60 -10.52 -1.16
N CYS A 87 -10.46 -9.50 -1.09
CA CYS A 87 -10.12 -8.26 -0.43
C CYS A 87 -10.12 -8.43 1.08
N CYS A 88 -9.00 -8.08 1.71
CA CYS A 88 -8.93 -7.86 3.14
C CYS A 88 -9.03 -6.36 3.45
N THR A 89 -10.12 -5.97 4.10
CA THR A 89 -10.41 -4.59 4.51
C THR A 89 -9.46 -4.12 5.62
N VAL A 90 -9.17 -5.00 6.59
CA VAL A 90 -8.12 -4.87 7.60
C VAL A 90 -7.44 -6.22 7.78
N THR A 91 -6.17 -6.33 7.41
CA THR A 91 -5.34 -7.52 7.73
C THR A 91 -5.00 -7.55 9.22
N ASN A 92 -4.54 -8.70 9.74
CA ASN A 92 -4.19 -8.84 11.16
C ASN A 92 -3.11 -7.84 11.62
N SER A 93 -2.21 -7.42 10.73
CA SER A 93 -1.20 -6.35 10.97
C SER A 93 -1.75 -4.92 10.94
N GLY A 94 -3.06 -4.73 10.78
CA GLY A 94 -3.70 -3.42 10.61
C GLY A 94 -3.51 -2.80 9.21
N ALA A 95 -2.82 -3.46 8.28
CA ALA A 95 -2.72 -2.95 6.90
C ALA A 95 -4.09 -3.02 6.22
N LEU A 96 -4.57 -1.86 5.76
CA LEU A 96 -5.90 -1.67 5.18
C LEU A 96 -5.93 -2.06 3.69
N CYS A 97 -7.06 -2.58 3.24
CA CYS A 97 -7.39 -2.74 1.82
C CYS A 97 -6.31 -3.49 0.99
N GLN A 98 -5.95 -4.69 1.43
CA GLN A 98 -4.99 -5.57 0.77
C GLN A 98 -5.73 -6.66 -0.01
N ASP A 99 -5.44 -6.84 -1.30
CA ASP A 99 -5.87 -8.03 -2.03
C ASP A 99 -5.03 -9.24 -1.55
N THR A 100 -5.70 -10.25 -0.99
CA THR A 100 -5.09 -11.47 -0.42
C THR A 100 -5.47 -12.71 -1.24
N VAL A 101 -4.80 -13.85 -0.99
CA VAL A 101 -4.95 -15.08 -1.78
C VAL A 101 -5.58 -16.19 -0.94
N THR A 102 -6.59 -16.87 -1.47
CA THR A 102 -7.43 -17.86 -0.76
C THR A 102 -6.66 -19.03 -0.10
N GLU A 103 -5.44 -19.36 -0.52
CA GLU A 103 -4.65 -20.44 0.10
C GLU A 103 -4.04 -20.05 1.46
N PHE A 104 -4.06 -18.77 1.86
CA PHE A 104 -3.49 -18.29 3.13
C PHE A 104 -4.50 -18.14 4.27
N ILE A 105 -5.61 -18.91 4.26
CA ILE A 105 -6.58 -18.98 5.38
C ILE A 105 -6.03 -19.90 6.48
N SER A 106 -4.89 -19.51 7.06
CA SER A 106 -4.45 -19.90 8.40
C SER A 106 -4.46 -18.64 9.27
N SER A 107 -5.30 -18.64 10.31
CA SER A 107 -5.78 -17.43 11.02
C SER A 107 -4.76 -16.79 11.98
N THR A 108 -3.48 -16.77 11.63
CA THR A 108 -2.37 -16.38 12.52
C THR A 108 -1.28 -15.54 11.83
N SER A 109 -1.29 -15.36 10.51
CA SER A 109 -0.25 -14.56 9.84
C SER A 109 -0.61 -13.07 9.77
N PRO A 110 0.35 -12.13 9.86
CA PRO A 110 0.06 -10.69 9.89
C PRO A 110 -0.59 -10.13 8.61
N ASN A 111 -0.42 -10.81 7.47
CA ASN A 111 -1.06 -10.46 6.18
C ASN A 111 -2.35 -11.26 5.91
N SER A 112 -2.73 -12.21 6.77
CA SER A 112 -4.02 -12.92 6.64
C SER A 112 -5.20 -12.03 7.03
N CYS A 113 -6.39 -12.49 6.66
CA CYS A 113 -7.64 -11.81 6.92
C CYS A 113 -8.56 -12.67 7.79
N ALA A 114 -9.20 -12.08 8.80
CA ALA A 114 -10.22 -12.77 9.59
C ALA A 114 -11.51 -13.03 8.77
N ASN A 115 -12.02 -12.00 8.07
CA ASN A 115 -13.20 -12.05 7.21
C ASN A 115 -12.87 -11.52 5.80
N PRO A 116 -12.19 -12.30 4.94
CA PRO A 116 -11.87 -11.87 3.58
C PRO A 116 -13.14 -11.80 2.70
N LEU A 117 -13.22 -10.77 1.87
CA LEU A 117 -14.35 -10.56 0.95
C LEU A 117 -14.06 -11.22 -0.40
N PRO A 118 -14.97 -12.01 -0.99
CA PRO A 118 -14.74 -12.68 -2.27
C PRO A 118 -14.95 -11.72 -3.45
N THR A 119 -14.11 -10.69 -3.51
CA THR A 119 -14.07 -9.61 -4.50
C THR A 119 -12.73 -8.89 -4.36
N LYS A 120 -12.35 -8.03 -5.31
CA LYS A 120 -11.10 -7.25 -5.21
C LYS A 120 -11.26 -6.02 -4.33
N CYS A 121 -10.18 -5.50 -3.75
CA CYS A 121 -10.24 -4.26 -2.98
C CYS A 121 -10.57 -3.05 -3.87
N SER A 122 -10.16 -3.06 -5.14
CA SER A 122 -10.62 -2.11 -6.15
C SER A 122 -12.14 -2.17 -6.45
N GLU A 123 -12.80 -3.27 -6.09
CA GLU A 123 -14.24 -3.52 -6.28
C GLU A 123 -15.00 -3.54 -4.94
N THR A 124 -14.38 -3.06 -3.87
CA THR A 124 -14.94 -2.99 -2.50
C THR A 124 -15.23 -1.54 -2.11
N SER A 125 -16.46 -1.27 -1.67
CA SER A 125 -16.97 0.06 -1.26
C SER A 125 -16.12 0.81 -0.22
N MET A 126 -15.40 0.07 0.63
CA MET A 126 -14.54 0.63 1.68
C MET A 126 -13.09 0.84 1.21
N CYS A 127 -12.71 0.28 0.06
CA CYS A 127 -11.33 0.26 -0.43
C CYS A 127 -11.12 0.95 -1.78
N VAL A 128 -12.19 1.45 -2.40
CA VAL A 128 -12.10 2.42 -3.51
C VAL A 128 -11.24 3.63 -3.12
N THR A 129 -10.33 4.01 -4.03
CA THR A 129 -9.48 5.19 -3.91
C THR A 129 -10.20 6.43 -4.42
N GLY A 130 -10.04 7.56 -3.73
CA GLY A 130 -10.66 8.84 -4.07
C GLY A 130 -9.97 10.00 -3.38
N THR A 131 -10.64 11.15 -3.28
CA THR A 131 -10.11 12.30 -2.55
C THR A 131 -10.56 12.26 -1.09
N CYS A 132 -9.59 12.22 -0.17
CA CYS A 132 -9.84 12.45 1.25
C CYS A 132 -9.78 13.95 1.56
N ILE A 133 -10.76 14.46 2.30
CA ILE A 133 -10.92 15.87 2.65
C ILE A 133 -10.81 16.00 4.17
N TYR A 134 -9.75 16.65 4.65
CA TYR A 134 -9.55 16.91 6.08
C TYR A 134 -10.00 18.34 6.42
N ASN A 135 -10.70 18.47 7.55
CA ASN A 135 -11.18 19.75 8.11
C ASN A 135 -11.86 20.64 7.05
N ASP A 136 -12.94 20.13 6.45
CA ASP A 136 -13.78 20.76 5.40
C ASP A 136 -13.02 21.31 4.16
N GLY A 137 -11.80 20.82 3.91
CA GLY A 137 -10.96 21.24 2.77
C GLY A 137 -9.74 22.07 3.15
N LEU A 138 -9.35 22.12 4.44
CA LEU A 138 -8.07 22.70 4.86
C LEU A 138 -6.88 21.97 4.21
N THR A 139 -7.01 20.65 4.04
CA THR A 139 -6.04 19.76 3.41
C THR A 139 -6.79 18.63 2.69
N CYS A 140 -6.34 18.25 1.50
CA CYS A 140 -6.91 17.13 0.75
C CYS A 140 -5.82 16.18 0.26
N ALA A 141 -6.09 14.87 0.28
CA ALA A 141 -5.20 13.83 -0.23
C ALA A 141 -5.87 13.06 -1.37
N ALA A 142 -5.25 13.05 -2.55
CA ALA A 142 -5.74 12.29 -3.71
C ALA A 142 -5.42 10.79 -3.58
N ASN A 143 -6.21 9.96 -4.25
CA ASN A 143 -6.06 8.49 -4.32
C ASN A 143 -6.04 7.77 -2.97
N ALA A 144 -6.62 8.37 -1.92
CA ALA A 144 -6.75 7.77 -0.61
C ALA A 144 -7.86 6.69 -0.61
N PRO A 145 -7.63 5.47 -0.10
CA PRO A 145 -8.68 4.49 0.13
C PRO A 145 -9.72 5.03 1.11
N LYS A 146 -11.01 4.78 0.85
CA LYS A 146 -12.12 5.32 1.66
C LYS A 146 -11.97 5.04 3.16
N GLN A 147 -11.77 3.77 3.54
CA GLN A 147 -11.62 3.35 4.93
C GLN A 147 -10.43 4.02 5.61
N ALA A 148 -9.29 4.16 4.92
CA ALA A 148 -8.12 4.85 5.46
C ALA A 148 -8.39 6.35 5.72
N CYS A 149 -9.17 6.99 4.85
CA CYS A 149 -9.61 8.38 5.05
C CYS A 149 -10.54 8.52 6.27
N GLU A 150 -11.60 7.70 6.33
CA GLU A 150 -12.63 7.76 7.37
C GLU A 150 -12.09 7.39 8.75
N SER A 151 -11.21 6.37 8.85
CA SER A 151 -10.47 6.04 10.07
C SER A 151 -9.55 7.19 10.54
N SER A 152 -9.05 8.00 9.62
CA SER A 152 -8.26 9.21 9.91
C SER A 152 -9.11 10.45 10.20
N LYS A 153 -10.42 10.29 10.44
CA LYS A 153 -11.41 11.38 10.61
C LYS A 153 -11.51 12.33 9.41
N GLY A 154 -11.04 11.91 8.23
CA GLY A 154 -11.24 12.61 6.96
C GLY A 154 -12.60 12.28 6.34
N ASN A 155 -13.16 13.24 5.61
CA ASN A 155 -14.39 13.07 4.84
C ASN A 155 -14.03 12.65 3.40
N TRP A 156 -14.47 11.47 2.97
CA TRP A 156 -14.04 10.89 1.69
C TRP A 156 -15.02 11.14 0.55
N THR A 157 -14.51 11.36 -0.66
CA THR A 157 -15.30 11.42 -1.89
C THR A 157 -14.63 10.65 -3.03
N ASN A 158 -15.46 10.05 -3.90
CA ASN A 158 -15.03 9.32 -5.09
C ASN A 158 -14.59 10.23 -6.25
N LEU A 159 -14.77 11.55 -6.11
CA LEU A 159 -14.35 12.55 -7.08
C LEU A 159 -12.82 12.70 -7.11
N GLY A 160 -12.27 13.01 -8.28
CA GLY A 160 -10.87 13.43 -8.43
C GLY A 160 -10.63 14.76 -7.72
N ILE A 161 -9.41 15.00 -7.22
CA ILE A 161 -9.12 16.15 -6.34
C ILE A 161 -9.42 17.52 -6.97
N PHE A 162 -9.41 17.61 -8.30
CA PHE A 162 -9.75 18.81 -9.07
C PHE A 162 -11.26 19.01 -9.28
N GLU A 163 -12.07 17.97 -9.07
CA GLU A 163 -13.55 18.01 -9.19
C GLU A 163 -14.22 18.39 -7.86
N VAL A 164 -13.51 18.25 -6.74
CA VAL A 164 -14.01 18.53 -5.38
C VAL A 164 -13.96 20.02 -5.06
N PRO A 165 -15.10 20.74 -4.92
CA PRO A 165 -15.08 22.20 -4.74
C PRO A 165 -14.42 22.69 -3.45
N GLN A 166 -14.27 21.82 -2.45
CA GLN A 166 -13.56 22.09 -1.19
C GLN A 166 -12.03 21.97 -1.34
N CYS A 167 -11.55 21.18 -2.31
CA CYS A 167 -10.13 20.99 -2.61
C CYS A 167 -9.64 21.82 -3.80
N GLN A 168 -10.56 22.31 -4.64
CA GLN A 168 -10.27 23.29 -5.69
C GLN A 168 -9.62 24.53 -5.07
N LYS A 169 -8.42 24.84 -5.56
CA LYS A 169 -7.73 26.08 -5.21
C LYS A 169 -8.28 27.25 -6.03
N GLY A 170 -8.27 28.43 -5.44
CA GLY A 170 -8.68 29.68 -6.06
C GLY A 170 -8.05 30.87 -5.35
N ALA A 171 -8.27 32.07 -5.88
CA ALA A 171 -7.77 33.30 -5.30
C ALA A 171 -8.52 33.64 -4.01
N CYS A 172 -7.87 33.41 -2.88
CA CYS A 172 -8.28 33.92 -1.58
C CYS A 172 -7.79 35.35 -1.43
N ILE A 173 -8.70 36.32 -1.57
CA ILE A 173 -8.44 37.74 -1.39
C ILE A 173 -8.97 38.16 -0.01
N LEU A 174 -8.11 38.75 0.83
CA LEU A 174 -8.42 39.17 2.20
C LEU A 174 -7.91 40.58 2.45
N GLY A 175 -8.83 41.55 2.46
CA GLY A 175 -8.48 42.95 2.22
C GLY A 175 -7.83 43.06 0.84
N ASN A 176 -6.55 43.44 0.80
CA ASN A 176 -5.73 43.45 -0.43
C ASN A 176 -4.59 42.40 -0.42
N ASN A 177 -4.58 41.45 0.53
CA ASN A 177 -3.77 40.23 0.37
C ASN A 177 -4.44 39.33 -0.68
N ALA A 178 -3.67 38.59 -1.48
CA ALA A 178 -4.23 37.48 -2.26
C ALA A 178 -3.28 36.26 -2.32
N GLN A 179 -3.85 35.05 -2.28
CA GLN A 179 -3.10 33.79 -2.39
C GLN A 179 -3.93 32.68 -3.08
N ILE A 180 -3.27 31.71 -3.72
CA ILE A 180 -3.95 30.54 -4.31
C ILE A 180 -4.05 29.41 -3.28
N THR A 181 -5.23 29.24 -2.68
CA THR A 181 -5.50 28.25 -1.62
C THR A 181 -6.93 27.71 -1.72
N THR A 182 -7.35 26.79 -0.85
CA THR A 182 -8.74 26.29 -0.83
C THR A 182 -9.69 27.30 -0.18
N LYS A 183 -10.99 27.22 -0.50
CA LYS A 183 -11.99 28.11 0.13
C LYS A 183 -11.99 27.98 1.66
N LYS A 184 -11.80 26.78 2.20
CA LYS A 184 -11.80 26.56 3.65
C LYS A 184 -10.56 27.10 4.35
N HIS A 185 -9.39 26.97 3.73
CA HIS A 185 -8.18 27.63 4.20
C HIS A 185 -8.34 29.16 4.15
N CYS A 186 -9.03 29.69 3.13
CA CYS A 186 -9.37 31.11 3.05
C CYS A 186 -10.33 31.57 4.16
N GLU A 187 -11.34 30.77 4.50
CA GLU A 187 -12.25 31.03 5.64
C GLU A 187 -11.49 31.03 6.98
N ALA A 188 -10.56 30.09 7.18
CA ALA A 188 -9.73 30.05 8.38
C ALA A 188 -8.83 31.30 8.51
N LEU A 189 -8.19 31.71 7.40
CA LEU A 189 -7.39 32.94 7.36
C LEU A 189 -8.23 34.20 7.58
N SER A 190 -9.38 34.32 6.91
CA SER A 190 -10.38 35.39 7.07
C SER A 190 -10.77 35.57 8.55
N ASN A 191 -11.16 34.47 9.21
CA ASN A 191 -11.53 34.47 10.62
C ASN A 191 -10.36 34.84 11.54
N SER A 192 -9.14 34.33 11.26
CA SER A 192 -7.94 34.66 12.05
C SER A 192 -7.48 36.12 11.92
N GLN A 193 -7.88 36.82 10.85
CA GLN A 193 -7.48 38.19 10.55
C GLN A 193 -8.61 39.22 10.76
N GLY A 194 -9.85 38.77 11.01
CA GLY A 194 -11.02 39.63 11.12
C GLY A 194 -11.39 40.34 9.80
N LEU A 195 -10.99 39.79 8.64
CA LEU A 195 -11.17 40.42 7.32
C LEU A 195 -12.27 39.72 6.51
N PRO A 196 -13.09 40.46 5.74
CA PRO A 196 -14.13 39.86 4.89
C PRO A 196 -13.52 38.98 3.79
N ILE A 197 -14.10 37.80 3.59
CA ILE A 197 -13.65 36.82 2.60
C ILE A 197 -14.09 37.18 1.18
N ASN A 198 -13.15 37.19 0.23
CA ASN A 198 -13.39 37.29 -1.21
C ASN A 198 -12.64 36.14 -1.90
N PHE A 199 -13.35 35.06 -2.24
CA PHE A 199 -12.74 33.85 -2.82
C PHE A 199 -13.19 33.62 -4.25
N GLN A 200 -12.25 33.53 -5.20
CA GLN A 200 -12.54 33.44 -6.64
C GLN A 200 -11.95 32.16 -7.25
N LEU A 201 -12.82 31.25 -7.65
CA LEU A 201 -12.50 29.96 -8.27
C LEU A 201 -11.93 30.13 -9.69
N GLY A 202 -11.09 29.18 -10.12
CA GLY A 202 -10.54 29.15 -11.48
C GLY A 202 -9.39 30.13 -11.77
N MET A 203 -8.97 30.93 -10.78
CA MET A 203 -7.78 31.77 -10.92
C MET A 203 -6.49 30.96 -10.76
N ASN A 204 -5.55 31.21 -11.66
CA ASN A 204 -4.16 30.76 -11.61
C ASN A 204 -3.23 31.94 -11.29
N GLU A 205 -1.98 31.63 -10.94
CA GLU A 205 -1.01 32.60 -10.42
C GLU A 205 -0.71 33.74 -11.40
N ALA A 206 -0.74 33.46 -12.71
CA ALA A 206 -0.53 34.45 -13.77
C ALA A 206 -1.59 35.57 -13.79
N ASN A 207 -2.83 35.29 -13.39
CA ASN A 207 -3.95 36.24 -13.45
C ASN A 207 -4.22 36.96 -12.11
N LEU A 208 -3.63 36.48 -11.01
CA LEU A 208 -3.89 37.00 -9.67
C LEU A 208 -3.39 38.44 -9.47
N SER A 209 -2.25 38.77 -10.09
CA SER A 209 -1.60 40.08 -10.05
C SER A 209 -2.48 41.22 -10.59
N ALA A 210 -3.17 40.98 -11.71
CA ALA A 210 -4.07 41.95 -12.33
C ALA A 210 -5.27 42.32 -11.42
N VAL A 211 -5.76 41.35 -10.63
CA VAL A 211 -6.89 41.57 -9.71
C VAL A 211 -6.47 42.47 -8.54
N ILE A 212 -5.29 42.23 -7.96
CA ILE A 212 -4.74 43.07 -6.88
C ILE A 212 -4.48 44.51 -7.37
N GLN A 213 -3.96 44.66 -8.59
CA GLN A 213 -3.72 45.97 -9.21
C GLN A 213 -5.02 46.77 -9.42
N SER A 214 -6.14 46.10 -9.72
CA SER A 214 -7.42 46.77 -9.98
C SER A 214 -8.06 47.50 -8.78
N GLN A 215 -7.72 47.12 -7.54
CA GLN A 215 -8.36 47.67 -6.33
C GLN A 215 -7.59 48.84 -5.70
N SER A 216 -6.29 48.94 -5.95
CA SER A 216 -5.41 49.95 -5.33
C SER A 216 -5.40 51.30 -6.06
N SER A 217 -5.87 51.37 -7.31
CA SER A 217 -5.77 52.55 -8.18
C SER A 217 -6.89 53.60 -8.04
N LEU A 218 -7.73 53.52 -6.98
CA LEU A 218 -8.91 54.38 -6.79
C LEU A 218 -8.94 55.15 -5.46
N GLN A 219 -7.82 55.17 -4.73
CA GLN A 219 -7.68 55.87 -3.45
C GLN A 219 -6.93 57.21 -3.58
N GLY A 220 -7.10 58.08 -2.60
CA GLY A 220 -6.56 59.44 -2.61
C GLY A 220 -6.80 60.18 -1.28
N ALA A 221 -6.17 61.34 -1.15
CA ALA A 221 -6.32 62.22 -0.01
C ALA A 221 -7.73 62.85 0.01
N CYS A 222 -8.41 62.73 1.14
CA CYS A 222 -9.71 63.34 1.39
C CYS A 222 -9.58 64.40 2.48
N ILE A 223 -9.80 65.67 2.15
CA ILE A 223 -9.67 66.80 3.08
C ILE A 223 -11.06 67.23 3.54
N THR A 224 -11.34 67.15 4.85
CA THR A 224 -12.57 67.66 5.45
C THR A 224 -12.50 69.16 5.70
N ALA A 225 -13.65 69.82 5.90
CA ALA A 225 -13.73 71.24 6.25
C ALA A 225 -13.02 71.62 7.57
N SER A 226 -12.59 70.66 8.39
CA SER A 226 -11.77 70.86 9.59
C SER A 226 -10.25 70.88 9.32
N GLY A 227 -9.81 70.77 8.06
CA GLY A 227 -8.39 70.66 7.69
C GLY A 227 -7.76 69.29 8.02
N SER A 228 -8.60 68.31 8.38
CA SER A 228 -8.18 66.94 8.68
C SER A 228 -8.17 66.13 7.39
N CYS A 229 -7.11 65.34 7.15
CA CYS A 229 -6.98 64.54 5.93
C CYS A 229 -7.07 63.03 6.23
N ARG A 230 -7.83 62.30 5.41
CA ARG A 230 -7.89 60.84 5.42
C ARG A 230 -7.56 60.27 4.04
N PHE A 231 -6.71 59.25 3.96
CA PHE A 231 -6.48 58.52 2.70
C PHE A 231 -7.51 57.41 2.54
N VAL A 232 -8.43 57.57 1.59
CA VAL A 232 -9.64 56.74 1.40
C VAL A 232 -10.03 56.65 -0.09
N SER A 233 -11.12 55.97 -0.44
CA SER A 233 -11.71 56.05 -1.79
C SER A 233 -12.54 57.31 -2.02
N ASN A 234 -12.80 57.65 -3.29
CA ASN A 234 -13.63 58.81 -3.67
C ASN A 234 -15.05 58.76 -3.07
N SER A 235 -15.67 57.58 -3.04
CA SER A 235 -17.01 57.36 -2.47
C SER A 235 -17.02 57.55 -0.95
N GLU A 236 -16.03 57.02 -0.23
CA GLU A 236 -15.86 57.28 1.21
C GLU A 236 -15.61 58.76 1.50
N CYS A 237 -14.83 59.44 0.66
CA CYS A 237 -14.57 60.87 0.81
C CYS A 237 -15.84 61.71 0.63
N THR A 238 -16.64 61.38 -0.39
CA THR A 238 -17.94 62.00 -0.65
C THR A 238 -18.88 61.81 0.55
N ASN A 239 -18.92 60.61 1.14
CA ASN A 239 -19.75 60.30 2.31
C ASN A 239 -19.37 61.08 3.58
N ILE A 240 -18.12 61.57 3.70
CA ILE A 240 -17.68 62.44 4.80
C ILE A 240 -17.63 63.93 4.41
N SER A 241 -18.23 64.32 3.29
CA SER A 241 -18.26 65.70 2.76
C SER A 241 -16.87 66.33 2.61
N GLY A 242 -15.86 65.53 2.25
CA GLY A 242 -14.50 65.99 1.99
C GLY A 242 -14.23 66.26 0.51
N MET A 243 -13.17 67.03 0.23
CA MET A 243 -12.64 67.19 -1.12
C MET A 243 -11.63 66.08 -1.42
N PHE A 244 -11.84 65.36 -2.53
CA PHE A 244 -11.04 64.18 -2.92
C PHE A 244 -9.94 64.52 -3.94
N TYR A 245 -8.72 64.09 -3.64
CA TYR A 245 -7.53 64.26 -4.48
C TYR A 245 -6.96 62.88 -4.84
N SER A 246 -7.45 62.33 -5.96
CA SER A 246 -7.07 60.99 -6.45
C SER A 246 -5.56 60.82 -6.57
N GLY A 247 -5.02 59.67 -6.14
CA GLY A 247 -3.58 59.36 -6.21
C GLY A 247 -2.67 60.26 -5.37
N THR A 248 -3.21 61.22 -4.62
CA THR A 248 -2.45 62.17 -3.79
C THR A 248 -2.41 61.68 -2.35
N LEU A 249 -1.27 61.82 -1.65
CA LEU A 249 -1.15 61.41 -0.25
C LEU A 249 -1.51 62.57 0.71
N CYS A 250 -2.02 62.26 1.90
CA CYS A 250 -2.39 63.27 2.89
C CYS A 250 -1.19 64.09 3.43
N SER A 251 0.01 63.53 3.35
CA SER A 251 1.30 64.14 3.69
C SER A 251 1.85 65.09 2.62
N ASN A 252 1.14 65.28 1.50
CA ASN A 252 1.52 66.22 0.45
C ASN A 252 1.49 67.67 0.96
N THR A 253 2.59 68.40 0.78
CA THR A 253 2.75 69.81 1.20
C THR A 253 1.72 70.74 0.58
N ASP A 254 1.33 70.47 -0.66
CA ASP A 254 0.54 71.37 -1.51
C ASP A 254 -0.95 71.32 -1.13
N LEU A 255 -1.35 70.28 -0.39
CA LEU A 255 -2.68 70.14 0.23
C LEU A 255 -2.80 70.91 1.56
N ASN A 256 -1.70 71.45 2.10
CA ASN A 256 -1.64 72.25 3.33
C ASN A 256 -2.37 71.61 4.54
N THR A 257 -2.23 70.28 4.70
CA THR A 257 -2.88 69.53 5.78
C THR A 257 -2.06 69.54 7.07
N SER A 258 -2.64 69.03 8.16
CA SER A 258 -1.91 68.78 9.42
C SER A 258 -1.00 67.53 9.38
N CYS A 259 -1.09 66.72 8.32
CA CYS A 259 -0.41 65.43 8.19
C CYS A 259 0.96 65.59 7.51
N LYS A 260 1.99 64.92 8.06
CA LYS A 260 3.38 65.03 7.63
C LYS A 260 4.04 63.65 7.46
N PRO A 261 5.14 63.55 6.70
CA PRO A 261 6.01 62.37 6.70
C PRO A 261 6.35 61.86 8.11
N SER A 262 6.40 60.53 8.29
CA SER A 262 6.69 59.90 9.58
C SER A 262 7.47 58.58 9.39
N PRO A 263 8.42 58.24 10.28
CA PRO A 263 9.17 56.98 10.23
C PRO A 263 8.37 55.77 10.74
N GLN A 264 7.09 55.93 11.08
CA GLN A 264 6.24 54.81 11.50
C GLN A 264 5.82 53.96 10.29
N THR A 265 5.75 52.64 10.49
CA THR A 265 5.28 51.69 9.46
C THR A 265 4.12 50.85 9.98
N LYS A 266 3.39 50.22 9.05
CA LYS A 266 2.28 49.29 9.35
C LYS A 266 2.19 48.21 8.27
N CYS A 267 1.83 46.98 8.66
CA CYS A 267 1.40 45.99 7.69
C CYS A 267 0.04 46.37 7.07
N SER A 268 -0.02 46.36 5.75
CA SER A 268 -1.28 46.41 4.99
C SER A 268 -1.06 45.63 3.70
N ASN A 269 -2.08 44.99 3.15
CA ASN A 269 -2.03 44.43 1.79
C ASN A 269 -0.87 43.41 1.59
N GLY A 270 -0.49 42.66 2.62
CA GLY A 270 0.67 41.74 2.63
C GLY A 270 2.06 42.40 2.69
N ASN A 271 2.11 43.73 2.60
CA ASN A 271 3.30 44.56 2.45
C ASN A 271 3.51 45.49 3.66
N VAL A 272 4.72 46.03 3.82
CA VAL A 272 5.00 47.10 4.80
C VAL A 272 4.76 48.45 4.13
N TYR A 273 3.94 49.32 4.74
CA TYR A 273 3.72 50.70 4.32
C TYR A 273 4.25 51.67 5.36
N PHE A 274 4.71 52.85 4.94
CA PHE A 274 4.88 53.98 5.85
C PHE A 274 3.51 54.55 6.27
N LEU A 275 3.48 55.24 7.40
CA LEU A 275 2.35 56.08 7.84
C LEU A 275 2.71 57.57 7.76
N ASP A 276 1.71 58.44 7.63
CA ASP A 276 1.86 59.87 7.95
C ASP A 276 1.64 60.13 9.47
N THR A 277 1.85 61.36 9.93
CA THR A 277 1.60 61.76 11.34
C THR A 277 0.13 61.74 11.75
N CYS A 278 -0.81 61.53 10.81
CA CYS A 278 -2.24 61.35 11.07
C CYS A 278 -2.64 59.86 11.14
N GLY A 279 -1.71 58.94 10.85
CA GLY A 279 -1.95 57.49 10.82
C GLY A 279 -2.53 56.97 9.50
N ASN A 280 -2.57 57.78 8.43
CA ASN A 280 -2.93 57.31 7.09
C ASN A 280 -1.82 56.45 6.51
N LEU A 281 -2.18 55.50 5.64
CA LEU A 281 -1.22 54.78 4.82
C LEU A 281 -0.60 55.73 3.78
N ALA A 282 0.73 55.69 3.67
CA ALA A 282 1.49 56.35 2.61
C ALA A 282 1.92 55.31 1.56
N ASN A 283 3.14 55.42 1.01
CA ASN A 283 3.69 54.45 0.05
C ASN A 283 4.32 53.21 0.72
N VAL A 284 4.49 52.15 -0.07
CA VAL A 284 5.16 50.88 0.33
C VAL A 284 6.60 51.17 0.76
N TYR A 285 6.91 50.84 2.00
CA TYR A 285 8.13 51.22 2.73
C TYR A 285 9.42 51.03 1.90
N ASP A 286 10.13 52.12 1.70
CA ASP A 286 11.50 52.16 1.17
C ASP A 286 12.30 53.16 2.00
N SER A 287 13.24 52.65 2.79
CA SER A 287 14.11 53.44 3.66
C SER A 287 14.89 54.55 2.93
N SER A 288 15.19 54.37 1.63
CA SER A 288 15.93 55.36 0.82
C SER A 288 15.08 56.58 0.46
N LYS A 289 13.74 56.44 0.48
CA LYS A 289 12.78 57.46 0.05
C LYS A 289 12.20 58.29 1.20
N ILE A 290 12.55 57.99 2.45
CA ILE A 290 11.96 58.67 3.62
C ILE A 290 12.13 60.21 3.59
N ASN A 291 13.20 60.70 2.95
CA ASN A 291 13.48 62.13 2.78
C ASN A 291 13.05 62.70 1.39
N SER A 292 12.36 61.93 0.55
CA SER A 292 11.95 62.36 -0.79
C SER A 292 10.56 62.99 -0.78
N THR A 293 10.45 64.28 -1.11
CA THR A 293 9.18 65.00 -1.18
C THR A 293 8.19 64.36 -2.16
N GLU A 294 8.67 63.95 -3.34
CA GLU A 294 7.84 63.31 -4.38
C GLU A 294 7.20 62.00 -3.88
N TYR A 295 7.96 61.21 -3.11
CA TYR A 295 7.49 59.96 -2.50
C TYR A 295 6.42 60.16 -1.42
N TRP A 296 6.33 61.35 -0.82
CA TRP A 296 5.30 61.70 0.16
C TRP A 296 4.16 62.55 -0.42
N ASN A 297 4.27 63.01 -1.67
CA ASN A 297 3.24 63.82 -2.33
C ASN A 297 2.18 62.98 -3.06
N SER A 298 2.55 61.84 -3.65
CA SER A 298 1.66 61.00 -4.47
C SER A 298 1.91 59.50 -4.32
N VAL A 299 0.90 58.69 -4.64
CA VAL A 299 1.01 57.22 -4.67
C VAL A 299 2.02 56.79 -5.73
N SER A 300 3.03 56.04 -5.32
CA SER A 300 4.12 55.56 -6.17
C SER A 300 3.91 54.08 -6.51
N GLN A 301 4.06 53.72 -7.79
CA GLN A 301 3.85 52.34 -8.27
C GLN A 301 5.07 51.44 -8.05
N GLU A 302 6.28 52.01 -7.96
CA GLU A 302 7.52 51.28 -7.69
C GLU A 302 8.38 52.03 -6.66
N SER A 303 8.39 51.54 -5.42
CA SER A 303 9.35 51.99 -4.40
C SER A 303 10.61 51.13 -4.41
N CYS A 304 10.49 49.86 -4.04
CA CYS A 304 11.59 48.91 -3.89
C CYS A 304 11.21 47.49 -4.34
N THR A 305 12.16 46.56 -4.31
CA THR A 305 11.95 45.10 -4.43
C THR A 305 13.05 44.40 -3.64
N ILE A 306 12.70 43.33 -2.91
CA ILE A 306 13.65 42.62 -2.02
C ILE A 306 14.66 41.84 -2.84
N ASN A 307 15.95 42.08 -2.60
CA ASN A 307 17.07 41.37 -3.22
C ASN A 307 18.36 41.56 -2.39
N SER A 308 19.50 41.06 -2.86
CA SER A 308 20.80 41.17 -2.15
C SER A 308 21.29 42.60 -1.95
N THR A 309 20.83 43.57 -2.74
CA THR A 309 21.11 45.02 -2.58
C THR A 309 20.07 45.77 -1.74
N ASN A 310 18.82 45.26 -1.69
CA ASN A 310 17.72 45.80 -0.89
C ASN A 310 17.16 44.68 0.02
N PRO A 311 17.80 44.40 1.17
CA PRO A 311 17.28 43.43 2.12
C PRO A 311 15.92 43.86 2.68
N ALA A 312 15.14 42.92 3.24
CA ALA A 312 13.84 43.23 3.86
C ALA A 312 13.90 44.30 4.98
N LYS A 313 15.09 44.54 5.55
CA LYS A 313 15.38 45.64 6.49
C LYS A 313 15.08 47.04 5.91
N SER A 314 15.34 47.23 4.61
CA SER A 314 15.24 48.51 3.90
C SER A 314 14.03 48.62 2.96
N CYS A 315 13.34 47.51 2.66
CA CYS A 315 12.27 47.40 1.67
C CYS A 315 11.03 46.65 2.18
N GLY A 316 9.84 47.21 1.89
CA GLY A 316 8.53 46.73 2.33
C GLY A 316 7.68 46.02 1.28
N LYS A 317 8.19 45.84 0.06
CA LYS A 317 7.50 45.11 -1.01
C LYS A 317 7.71 43.60 -0.84
N CYS A 318 6.79 42.93 -0.13
CA CYS A 318 6.86 41.51 0.18
C CYS A 318 6.29 40.65 -0.96
N ASP A 319 6.87 39.48 -1.21
CA ASP A 319 6.33 38.46 -2.13
C ASP A 319 5.68 37.33 -1.34
N SER A 320 4.37 37.45 -1.10
CA SER A 320 3.60 36.47 -0.34
C SER A 320 3.35 35.15 -1.06
N ILE A 321 3.85 34.97 -2.29
CA ILE A 321 3.68 33.75 -3.07
C ILE A 321 4.85 32.79 -2.81
N THR A 322 6.10 33.25 -2.94
CA THR A 322 7.27 32.36 -2.81
C THR A 322 8.18 32.63 -1.61
N SER A 323 8.37 33.90 -1.21
CA SER A 323 9.55 34.28 -0.42
C SER A 323 9.33 35.13 0.84
N SER A 324 8.29 35.95 0.98
CA SER A 324 8.17 36.87 2.14
C SER A 324 6.78 37.44 2.45
N GLN A 325 6.48 37.72 3.72
CA GLN A 325 5.21 38.26 4.18
C GLN A 325 5.39 39.31 5.28
N CYS A 326 4.57 40.36 5.29
CA CYS A 326 4.63 41.39 6.32
C CYS A 326 4.36 40.83 7.73
N SER A 327 5.26 41.12 8.68
CA SER A 327 5.20 40.72 10.07
C SER A 327 5.76 41.82 10.98
N SER A 328 5.53 41.74 12.29
CA SER A 328 6.13 42.68 13.26
C SER A 328 7.63 42.43 13.44
N ALA A 329 8.39 43.49 13.71
CA ALA A 329 9.85 43.46 13.77
C ALA A 329 10.40 44.34 14.89
N ASN A 330 11.54 43.93 15.46
CA ASN A 330 12.29 44.75 16.39
C ASN A 330 13.08 45.86 15.65
N LYS A 331 13.34 46.98 16.33
CA LYS A 331 14.11 48.13 15.80
C LYS A 331 15.53 47.81 15.29
N THR A 332 16.07 46.64 15.60
CA THR A 332 17.38 46.16 15.08
C THR A 332 17.26 45.52 13.69
N GLN A 333 16.05 45.10 13.28
CA GLN A 333 15.79 44.32 12.07
C GLN A 333 15.31 45.19 10.89
N VAL A 334 14.84 46.42 11.16
CA VAL A 334 14.33 47.39 10.18
C VAL A 334 15.06 48.72 10.32
N ASP A 335 15.14 49.53 9.26
CA ASP A 335 15.70 50.89 9.35
C ASP A 335 14.72 51.89 9.96
N TYR A 336 13.41 51.74 9.69
CA TYR A 336 12.35 52.55 10.29
C TYR A 336 11.10 51.72 10.65
N GLY A 337 10.34 52.23 11.62
CA GLY A 337 9.08 51.62 12.07
C GLY A 337 9.25 50.33 12.88
N SER A 338 8.29 49.41 12.71
CA SER A 338 8.13 48.21 13.57
C SER A 338 7.65 46.96 12.80
N TYR A 339 7.78 46.94 11.46
CA TYR A 339 7.28 45.88 10.60
C TYR A 339 8.24 45.58 9.44
N ILE A 340 8.37 44.31 9.07
CA ILE A 340 9.31 43.79 8.07
C ILE A 340 8.61 42.79 7.14
N CYS A 341 9.11 42.63 5.91
CA CYS A 341 8.82 41.43 5.12
C CYS A 341 9.62 40.24 5.68
N LYS A 342 9.00 39.43 6.55
CA LYS A 342 9.60 38.20 7.10
C LYS A 342 9.78 37.20 5.96
N ASP A 343 10.96 36.60 5.86
CA ASP A 343 11.24 35.48 4.95
C ASP A 343 10.30 34.29 5.25
N LEU A 344 9.74 33.70 4.20
CA LEU A 344 8.88 32.51 4.22
C LEU A 344 9.51 31.28 3.54
N THR A 345 10.74 31.41 3.04
CA THR A 345 11.52 30.26 2.58
C THR A 345 11.96 29.41 3.78
N CYS A 346 12.13 28.12 3.53
CA CYS A 346 12.70 27.17 4.48
C CYS A 346 14.11 26.77 4.04
N ASN A 347 14.89 26.16 4.93
CA ASN A 347 16.08 25.41 4.53
C ASN A 347 15.83 23.93 4.76
N ASP A 348 16.17 23.07 3.80
CA ASP A 348 16.14 21.62 4.01
C ASP A 348 17.36 21.12 4.82
N GLU A 349 17.37 19.84 5.14
CA GLU A 349 18.41 19.17 5.95
C GLU A 349 19.83 19.28 5.36
N LYS A 350 19.97 19.76 4.12
CA LYS A 350 21.24 19.95 3.41
C LYS A 350 21.60 21.43 3.22
N GLY A 351 20.80 22.34 3.79
CA GLY A 351 20.96 23.78 3.63
C GLY A 351 20.53 24.31 2.25
N LYS A 352 19.81 23.52 1.43
CA LYS A 352 19.19 24.07 0.22
C LYS A 352 17.97 24.89 0.62
N GLN A 353 17.92 26.15 0.20
CA GLN A 353 16.76 27.00 0.36
C GLN A 353 15.56 26.44 -0.44
N ARG A 354 14.39 26.43 0.20
CA ARG A 354 13.13 25.90 -0.32
C ARG A 354 12.05 26.98 -0.30
N GLN A 355 11.29 27.09 -1.37
CA GLN A 355 10.20 28.07 -1.50
C GLN A 355 9.00 27.66 -0.66
N ASN A 356 8.18 28.64 -0.24
CA ASN A 356 6.95 28.34 0.48
C ASN A 356 6.05 27.43 -0.37
N GLY A 357 5.51 26.36 0.24
CA GLY A 357 4.68 25.37 -0.44
C GLY A 357 5.43 24.24 -1.16
N GLU A 358 6.77 24.27 -1.29
CA GLU A 358 7.53 23.11 -1.78
C GLU A 358 7.35 21.90 -0.86
N SER A 359 7.43 20.70 -1.43
CA SER A 359 7.55 19.44 -0.70
C SER A 359 8.62 18.53 -1.29
N TRP A 360 9.31 17.80 -0.42
CA TRP A 360 10.44 16.92 -0.78
C TRP A 360 10.48 15.70 0.13
N CYS A 361 11.25 14.69 -0.27
CA CYS A 361 11.40 13.48 0.54
C CYS A 361 12.62 13.56 1.47
N SER A 362 12.43 13.11 2.72
CA SER A 362 13.47 12.79 3.69
C SER A 362 13.48 11.28 3.92
N TYR A 363 14.66 10.72 4.16
CA TYR A 363 14.88 9.31 4.44
C TYR A 363 15.83 9.19 5.63
N ASP A 364 15.80 8.06 6.34
CA ASP A 364 16.70 7.84 7.49
C ASP A 364 18.06 7.22 7.12
N GLY A 365 18.23 6.76 5.87
CA GLY A 365 19.46 6.15 5.37
C GLY A 365 19.45 5.99 3.86
N TYR A 366 20.20 5.02 3.33
CA TYR A 366 20.07 4.62 1.93
C TYR A 366 18.65 4.14 1.61
N VAL A 367 18.22 4.37 0.37
CA VAL A 367 16.87 4.06 -0.13
C VAL A 367 16.97 3.60 -1.58
N GLY A 368 16.23 2.55 -1.93
CA GLY A 368 16.27 1.88 -3.22
C GLY A 368 17.27 0.72 -3.31
N GLU A 369 17.26 0.06 -4.48
CA GLU A 369 18.17 -1.04 -4.85
C GLU A 369 18.11 -2.29 -3.93
N GLY A 370 17.05 -2.42 -3.11
CA GLY A 370 16.96 -3.47 -2.09
C GLY A 370 17.95 -3.25 -0.94
N LYS A 371 18.20 -1.98 -0.55
CA LYS A 371 19.18 -1.57 0.48
C LYS A 371 18.61 -0.59 1.52
N ASP A 372 17.31 -0.35 1.52
CA ASP A 372 16.60 0.44 2.53
C ASP A 372 16.80 -0.16 3.94
N LEU A 373 17.28 0.65 4.91
CA LEU A 373 17.81 0.16 6.20
C LEU A 373 16.74 -0.40 7.14
N VAL A 374 17.14 -1.31 8.04
CA VAL A 374 16.22 -1.82 9.08
C VAL A 374 15.83 -0.69 10.04
N GLY A 375 14.55 -0.61 10.41
CA GLY A 375 14.02 0.47 11.24
C GLY A 375 13.93 1.84 10.54
N SER A 376 14.31 1.96 9.27
CA SER A 376 14.18 3.24 8.54
C SER A 376 12.76 3.48 8.05
N GLU A 377 12.35 4.75 7.99
CA GLU A 377 11.04 5.16 7.49
C GLU A 377 11.18 6.25 6.41
N HIS A 378 10.14 6.44 5.60
CA HIS A 378 10.11 7.47 4.54
C HIS A 378 9.27 8.66 5.02
N TRP A 379 9.81 9.87 4.84
CA TRP A 379 9.25 11.10 5.38
C TRP A 379 8.88 12.08 4.26
N LEU A 380 7.64 12.56 4.27
CA LEU A 380 7.18 13.67 3.46
C LEU A 380 7.47 14.98 4.21
N VAL A 381 8.33 15.81 3.63
CA VAL A 381 8.67 17.14 4.16
C VAL A 381 8.00 18.21 3.30
N SER A 382 7.57 19.31 3.91
CA SER A 382 7.08 20.50 3.21
C SER A 382 7.51 21.79 3.88
N CYS A 383 7.63 22.86 3.09
CA CYS A 383 7.79 24.23 3.59
C CYS A 383 6.41 24.89 3.70
N SER A 384 6.10 25.47 4.85
CA SER A 384 4.80 26.09 5.14
C SER A 384 5.03 27.35 5.98
N ASN A 385 4.94 28.52 5.34
CA ASN A 385 5.10 29.85 5.95
C ASN A 385 6.44 30.07 6.68
N GLY A 386 7.53 29.53 6.11
CA GLY A 386 8.88 29.53 6.68
C GLY A 386 9.13 28.43 7.73
N GLU A 387 8.16 27.53 7.96
CA GLU A 387 8.30 26.38 8.86
C GLU A 387 8.45 25.08 8.07
N VAL A 388 9.42 24.25 8.43
CA VAL A 388 9.59 22.90 7.88
C VAL A 388 8.66 21.95 8.62
N LYS A 389 7.70 21.35 7.93
CA LYS A 389 6.80 20.32 8.47
C LYS A 389 7.20 18.97 7.90
N LYS A 390 7.37 17.98 8.78
CA LYS A 390 7.84 16.63 8.43
C LYS A 390 6.80 15.61 8.93
N ASN A 391 6.35 14.73 8.05
CA ASN A 391 5.33 13.71 8.34
C ASN A 391 5.85 12.34 7.86
N ILE A 392 5.56 11.28 8.59
CA ILE A 392 5.85 9.91 8.12
C ILE A 392 4.85 9.50 7.03
N CYS A 393 5.31 8.76 6.01
CA CYS A 393 4.42 8.25 4.96
C CYS A 393 3.56 7.05 5.41
N GLY A 394 4.15 6.17 6.21
CA GLY A 394 3.49 5.03 6.84
C GLY A 394 4.54 4.08 7.43
N ASN A 395 4.23 3.49 8.59
CA ASN A 395 5.15 2.66 9.38
C ASN A 395 5.65 1.43 8.61
N TYR A 396 6.80 0.87 9.01
CA TYR A 396 7.43 -0.32 8.40
C TYR A 396 7.64 -0.18 6.88
N ARG A 397 7.89 1.04 6.38
CA ARG A 397 7.96 1.37 4.94
C ARG A 397 6.71 0.93 4.15
N SER A 398 5.53 0.85 4.78
CA SER A 398 4.25 0.50 4.13
C SER A 398 3.81 1.51 3.06
N LYS A 399 4.31 2.75 3.14
CA LYS A 399 4.27 3.73 2.05
C LYS A 399 5.66 4.33 1.86
N ILE A 400 6.00 4.62 0.59
CA ILE A 400 7.25 5.29 0.21
C ILE A 400 6.98 6.75 -0.17
N CYS A 401 7.86 7.66 0.26
CA CYS A 401 7.89 9.02 -0.27
C CYS A 401 8.52 9.04 -1.66
N GLN A 402 7.81 9.57 -2.65
CA GLN A 402 8.33 9.92 -3.98
C GLN A 402 8.25 11.43 -4.21
N GLN A 403 9.22 11.98 -4.92
CA GLN A 403 9.35 13.41 -5.24
C GLN A 403 9.47 13.61 -6.76
N LYS A 404 8.84 14.67 -7.28
CA LYS A 404 9.04 15.19 -8.62
C LYS A 404 9.39 16.67 -8.56
N ASP A 405 10.47 17.04 -9.24
CA ASP A 405 10.85 18.42 -9.44
C ASP A 405 10.20 18.95 -10.73
N ILE A 406 9.56 20.11 -10.65
CA ILE A 406 8.97 20.86 -11.77
C ILE A 406 9.93 22.03 -12.05
N THR A 407 10.29 22.24 -13.31
CA THR A 407 11.20 23.34 -13.71
C THR A 407 10.48 24.27 -14.67
N ASP A 408 10.54 25.57 -14.41
CA ASP A 408 10.06 26.64 -15.29
C ASP A 408 11.11 27.76 -15.35
N GLY A 409 11.70 27.96 -16.53
CA GLY A 409 12.92 28.76 -16.69
C GLY A 409 14.04 28.28 -15.75
N ASP A 410 14.66 29.23 -15.04
CA ASP A 410 15.72 28.97 -14.04
C ASP A 410 15.17 28.54 -12.66
N LYS A 411 13.84 28.42 -12.49
CA LYS A 411 13.22 28.05 -11.21
C LYS A 411 12.84 26.57 -11.18
N THR A 412 13.28 25.88 -10.13
CA THR A 412 12.87 24.50 -9.82
C THR A 412 12.03 24.49 -8.54
N PHE A 413 10.86 23.83 -8.58
CA PHE A 413 9.92 23.67 -7.47
C PHE A 413 9.64 22.18 -7.26
N SER A 414 9.95 21.63 -6.08
CA SER A 414 9.71 20.22 -5.79
C SER A 414 8.34 19.95 -5.17
N ILE A 415 7.71 18.86 -5.59
CA ILE A 415 6.50 18.29 -4.99
C ILE A 415 6.78 16.85 -4.58
N ALA A 416 6.35 16.45 -3.39
CA ALA A 416 6.46 15.08 -2.91
C ALA A 416 5.12 14.52 -2.40
N SER A 417 4.98 13.19 -2.43
CA SER A 417 3.79 12.48 -1.97
C SER A 417 4.15 11.07 -1.45
N CYS A 418 3.27 10.52 -0.62
CA CYS A 418 3.40 9.18 -0.04
C CYS A 418 2.52 8.18 -0.81
N ILE A 419 3.13 7.23 -1.52
CA ILE A 419 2.40 6.16 -2.24
C ILE A 419 2.54 4.81 -1.55
N VAL A 420 1.60 3.89 -1.78
CA VAL A 420 1.64 2.52 -1.23
C VAL A 420 2.88 1.78 -1.73
N ASN A 421 3.59 1.10 -0.82
CA ASN A 421 4.73 0.25 -1.17
C ASN A 421 4.24 -1.11 -1.70
N GLU A 422 4.57 -1.40 -2.96
CA GLU A 422 4.14 -2.62 -3.65
C GLU A 422 5.11 -3.81 -3.55
N ALA A 423 6.12 -3.75 -2.68
CA ALA A 423 7.20 -4.75 -2.53
C ALA A 423 6.82 -6.23 -2.76
N ILE A 424 5.70 -6.70 -2.19
CA ILE A 424 5.26 -8.10 -2.32
C ILE A 424 4.93 -8.47 -3.77
N LYS A 425 4.32 -7.55 -4.56
CA LYS A 425 4.00 -7.79 -5.98
C LYS A 425 5.25 -8.07 -6.82
N CYS A 426 6.39 -7.49 -6.45
CA CYS A 426 7.68 -7.77 -7.09
C CYS A 426 8.10 -9.23 -6.90
N ILE A 427 7.78 -9.82 -5.73
CA ILE A 427 8.10 -11.21 -5.42
C ILE A 427 7.13 -12.15 -6.16
N ASP A 428 5.84 -11.80 -6.22
CA ASP A 428 4.81 -12.55 -6.95
C ASP A 428 5.14 -12.74 -8.44
N TYR A 429 5.76 -11.74 -9.09
CA TYR A 429 6.15 -11.82 -10.51
C TYR A 429 7.14 -12.95 -10.81
N ASN A 430 7.82 -13.54 -9.82
CA ASN A 430 8.78 -14.63 -10.03
C ASN A 430 8.14 -15.98 -10.39
N GLY A 431 6.82 -16.14 -10.19
CA GLY A 431 6.07 -17.31 -10.64
C GLY A 431 5.60 -17.26 -12.10
N ASP A 432 5.90 -16.18 -12.83
CA ASP A 432 5.21 -15.83 -14.08
C ASP A 432 6.09 -15.98 -15.33
N GLU A 433 5.55 -16.51 -16.43
CA GLU A 433 6.28 -16.65 -17.70
C GLU A 433 6.78 -15.31 -18.26
N ASP A 434 6.09 -14.20 -17.95
CA ASP A 434 6.40 -12.84 -18.39
C ASP A 434 7.12 -12.02 -17.28
N MET A 435 7.73 -12.68 -16.28
CA MET A 435 8.36 -12.09 -15.07
C MET A 435 9.12 -10.80 -15.35
N SER A 436 10.09 -10.81 -16.27
CA SER A 436 10.96 -9.66 -16.52
C SER A 436 10.19 -8.45 -17.07
N LYS A 437 9.13 -8.69 -17.83
CA LYS A 437 8.28 -7.63 -18.38
C LYS A 437 7.35 -7.04 -17.32
N LYS A 438 6.82 -7.87 -16.41
CA LYS A 438 5.99 -7.42 -15.27
C LYS A 438 6.83 -6.66 -14.25
N CYS A 439 8.01 -7.18 -13.92
CA CYS A 439 8.98 -6.54 -13.04
C CYS A 439 9.42 -5.17 -13.56
N ASN A 440 9.91 -5.09 -14.80
CA ASN A 440 10.36 -3.83 -15.40
C ASN A 440 9.21 -2.84 -15.70
N GLY A 441 7.96 -3.30 -15.68
CA GLY A 441 6.77 -2.45 -15.77
C GLY A 441 6.41 -1.74 -14.45
N ASN A 442 6.95 -2.19 -13.31
CA ASN A 442 6.65 -1.62 -12.00
C ASN A 442 7.87 -0.86 -11.43
N SER A 443 7.75 0.48 -11.34
CA SER A 443 8.78 1.38 -10.78
C SER A 443 9.15 1.17 -9.31
N GLN A 444 8.48 0.24 -8.60
CA GLN A 444 8.82 -0.17 -7.24
C GLN A 444 9.57 -1.51 -7.18
N CYS A 445 9.85 -2.13 -8.33
CA CYS A 445 10.51 -3.42 -8.46
C CYS A 445 11.87 -3.31 -9.17
N LEU A 446 12.77 -4.22 -8.83
CA LEU A 446 14.11 -4.34 -9.39
C LEU A 446 14.29 -5.74 -9.99
N SER A 447 14.44 -5.83 -11.31
CA SER A 447 14.93 -7.06 -11.94
C SER A 447 16.44 -7.16 -11.73
N LYS A 448 16.90 -8.30 -11.17
CA LYS A 448 18.29 -8.54 -10.79
C LYS A 448 18.76 -9.90 -11.32
N ASN A 449 19.80 -9.87 -12.15
CA ASN A 449 20.55 -11.05 -12.55
C ASN A 449 21.54 -11.44 -11.44
N ILE A 450 21.42 -12.66 -10.89
CA ILE A 450 22.32 -13.21 -9.86
C ILE A 450 23.22 -14.25 -10.53
N LYS A 451 24.25 -13.75 -11.21
CA LYS A 451 25.35 -14.55 -11.80
C LYS A 451 26.50 -14.68 -10.81
N ILE A 452 26.81 -15.91 -10.40
CA ILE A 452 27.95 -16.23 -9.51
C ILE A 452 29.01 -17.04 -10.27
N ASP A 453 28.59 -17.99 -11.10
CA ASP A 453 29.45 -18.70 -12.06
C ASP A 453 28.65 -18.94 -13.36
N SER A 454 29.34 -19.34 -14.43
CA SER A 454 28.81 -19.78 -15.71
C SER A 454 27.73 -20.87 -15.69
N LYS A 455 27.58 -21.59 -14.56
CA LYS A 455 26.55 -22.60 -14.30
C LYS A 455 25.73 -22.34 -13.02
N PHE A 456 25.87 -21.14 -12.44
CA PHE A 456 25.06 -20.66 -11.31
C PHE A 456 24.65 -19.20 -11.58
N GLU A 457 23.57 -19.07 -12.35
CA GLU A 457 23.02 -17.81 -12.83
C GLU A 457 21.50 -17.92 -12.95
N PHE A 458 20.78 -16.93 -12.41
CA PHE A 458 19.32 -16.82 -12.50
C PHE A 458 18.89 -15.35 -12.41
N ASP A 459 17.76 -15.02 -13.03
CA ASP A 459 17.14 -13.70 -12.92
C ASP A 459 16.01 -13.74 -11.88
N ILE A 460 15.87 -12.69 -11.09
CA ILE A 460 14.84 -12.56 -10.05
C ILE A 460 14.32 -11.12 -9.97
N CYS A 461 13.02 -10.97 -9.78
CA CYS A 461 12.38 -9.71 -9.44
C CYS A 461 12.35 -9.52 -7.91
N LEU A 462 12.81 -8.37 -7.44
CA LEU A 462 12.93 -8.03 -6.02
C LEU A 462 12.27 -6.68 -5.73
N PRO A 463 11.85 -6.40 -4.49
CA PRO A 463 11.52 -5.05 -4.06
C PRO A 463 12.66 -4.07 -4.37
N GLN A 464 12.37 -2.94 -5.02
CA GLN A 464 13.30 -1.81 -5.04
C GLN A 464 13.39 -1.18 -3.63
N TYR A 465 12.25 -1.14 -2.92
CA TYR A 465 12.10 -0.59 -1.58
C TYR A 465 11.52 -1.68 -0.62
N PRO A 466 12.34 -2.55 -0.03
CA PRO A 466 11.87 -3.59 0.90
C PRO A 466 11.02 -3.02 2.05
N ARG A 467 10.05 -3.80 2.51
CA ARG A 467 9.23 -3.47 3.69
C ARG A 467 9.91 -3.97 4.96
N GLY A 468 9.63 -3.27 6.06
CA GLY A 468 10.03 -3.70 7.39
C GLY A 468 9.14 -4.82 7.95
N PHE A 469 9.67 -5.56 8.92
CA PHE A 469 8.93 -6.58 9.69
C PHE A 469 8.69 -6.13 11.13
N ASP A 470 7.66 -6.67 11.78
CA ASP A 470 7.57 -6.62 13.25
C ASP A 470 8.65 -7.52 13.86
N MET A 471 9.26 -7.07 14.96
CA MET A 471 10.41 -7.73 15.57
C MET A 471 10.04 -8.50 16.85
N LYS A 472 8.78 -8.41 17.31
CA LYS A 472 8.37 -8.93 18.62
C LYS A 472 7.04 -9.69 18.65
N GLU A 473 6.33 -9.83 17.53
CA GLU A 473 5.27 -10.84 17.47
C GLU A 473 5.87 -12.25 17.57
N GLU A 474 5.41 -13.06 18.54
CA GLU A 474 5.87 -14.45 18.74
C GLU A 474 5.36 -15.42 17.64
N THR A 475 4.53 -14.94 16.71
CA THR A 475 3.91 -15.71 15.63
C THR A 475 4.86 -15.92 14.45
N VAL A 476 5.78 -16.88 14.60
CA VAL A 476 6.52 -17.51 13.50
C VAL A 476 5.59 -17.80 12.32
N THR A 477 5.84 -17.18 11.16
CA THR A 477 5.40 -17.62 9.81
C THR A 477 5.78 -16.62 8.73
N GLY A 478 5.65 -15.31 8.96
CA GLY A 478 5.73 -14.29 7.91
C GLY A 478 7.15 -14.01 7.41
N SER A 479 7.99 -13.46 8.28
CA SER A 479 9.37 -13.06 7.98
C SER A 479 10.26 -14.26 7.64
N ASP A 480 10.18 -15.35 8.40
CA ASP A 480 10.94 -16.59 8.14
C ASP A 480 10.71 -17.13 6.73
N VAL A 481 9.44 -17.25 6.30
CA VAL A 481 9.11 -17.72 4.96
C VAL A 481 9.67 -16.77 3.90
N LEU A 482 9.49 -15.46 4.07
CA LEU A 482 9.98 -14.47 3.09
C LEU A 482 11.50 -14.49 2.97
N CYS A 483 12.24 -14.47 4.09
CA CYS A 483 13.69 -14.60 4.10
C CYS A 483 14.15 -15.95 3.51
N SER A 484 13.42 -17.03 3.76
CA SER A 484 13.80 -18.37 3.29
C SER A 484 13.84 -18.51 1.76
N ILE A 485 13.22 -17.60 1.01
CA ILE A 485 13.28 -17.54 -0.46
C ILE A 485 14.73 -17.38 -0.95
N ALA A 486 15.62 -16.75 -0.16
CA ALA A 486 17.03 -16.63 -0.47
C ALA A 486 17.90 -17.84 -0.07
N ASN A 487 17.32 -18.90 0.51
CA ASN A 487 18.06 -20.12 0.85
C ASN A 487 18.46 -20.89 -0.42
N THR A 488 19.76 -21.15 -0.61
CA THR A 488 20.25 -21.84 -1.81
C THR A 488 21.44 -22.75 -1.55
N GLU A 489 21.65 -23.70 -2.46
CA GLU A 489 22.78 -24.62 -2.46
C GLU A 489 23.43 -24.66 -3.84
N CYS A 490 24.69 -24.23 -3.92
CA CYS A 490 25.51 -24.31 -5.13
C CYS A 490 26.39 -25.57 -5.09
N THR A 491 26.32 -26.40 -6.12
CA THR A 491 27.16 -27.60 -6.24
C THR A 491 28.40 -27.31 -7.10
N VAL A 492 29.57 -27.40 -6.48
CA VAL A 492 30.89 -27.18 -7.08
C VAL A 492 31.47 -28.50 -7.57
N VAL A 493 31.91 -28.56 -8.84
CA VAL A 493 32.39 -29.80 -9.47
C VAL A 493 33.90 -29.76 -9.64
N TYR A 494 34.59 -30.76 -9.10
CA TYR A 494 36.02 -30.97 -9.26
C TYR A 494 36.31 -32.20 -10.11
N VAL A 495 37.29 -32.09 -11.01
CA VAL A 495 37.78 -33.19 -11.86
C VAL A 495 39.24 -33.49 -11.48
N LYS A 496 39.58 -34.78 -11.32
CA LYS A 496 40.95 -35.21 -11.05
C LYS A 496 41.78 -35.18 -12.34
N THR A 497 42.90 -34.47 -12.32
CA THR A 497 43.78 -34.23 -13.48
C THR A 497 44.85 -35.32 -13.65
N LEU A 498 45.52 -35.33 -14.81
CA LEU A 498 46.68 -36.20 -15.08
C LEU A 498 47.83 -36.04 -14.08
N SER A 499 47.94 -34.89 -13.41
CA SER A 499 48.94 -34.65 -12.35
C SER A 499 48.61 -35.35 -11.02
N GLY A 500 47.45 -36.01 -10.92
CA GLY A 500 46.90 -36.54 -9.67
C GLY A 500 46.16 -35.49 -8.82
N GLY A 501 46.43 -34.20 -9.01
CA GLY A 501 45.72 -33.11 -8.34
C GLY A 501 44.29 -32.92 -8.83
N TRP A 502 43.40 -32.46 -7.95
CA TRP A 502 42.04 -32.03 -8.29
C TRP A 502 42.03 -30.60 -8.80
N LYS A 503 41.38 -30.34 -9.94
CA LYS A 503 41.07 -28.99 -10.42
C LYS A 503 39.56 -28.77 -10.35
N CYS A 504 39.11 -27.59 -9.95
CA CYS A 504 37.70 -27.22 -10.13
C CYS A 504 37.38 -27.06 -11.63
N ALA A 505 36.16 -27.42 -12.01
CA ALA A 505 35.67 -27.46 -13.39
C ALA A 505 34.40 -26.64 -13.61
N GLU A 506 33.46 -26.65 -12.65
CA GLU A 506 32.21 -25.87 -12.70
C GLU A 506 31.87 -25.31 -11.31
N ASN A 507 31.23 -24.14 -11.28
CA ASN A 507 30.76 -23.46 -10.06
C ASN A 507 31.87 -23.15 -9.03
N CYS A 508 33.10 -22.94 -9.51
CA CYS A 508 34.28 -22.67 -8.69
C CYS A 508 34.13 -21.39 -7.87
N ASP A 509 33.39 -20.42 -8.41
CA ASP A 509 33.21 -19.11 -7.80
C ASP A 509 32.19 -19.12 -6.66
N CYS A 510 31.40 -20.19 -6.52
CA CYS A 510 30.58 -20.43 -5.33
C CYS A 510 31.38 -20.65 -4.04
N GLU A 511 32.69 -20.93 -4.11
CA GLU A 511 33.55 -21.02 -2.92
C GLU A 511 34.16 -19.67 -2.49
N LYS A 512 33.91 -18.58 -3.24
CA LYS A 512 34.42 -17.22 -2.96
C LYS A 512 33.45 -16.44 -2.06
N LYS A 513 33.95 -15.39 -1.39
CA LYS A 513 33.10 -14.46 -0.60
C LYS A 513 32.01 -13.80 -1.44
N GLU A 514 32.25 -13.62 -2.74
CA GLU A 514 31.31 -13.07 -3.72
C GLU A 514 29.96 -13.84 -3.78
N PHE A 515 29.97 -15.16 -3.55
CA PHE A 515 28.73 -15.95 -3.42
C PHE A 515 27.90 -15.46 -2.24
N SER A 516 28.52 -15.41 -1.07
CA SER A 516 27.93 -14.99 0.19
C SER A 516 27.47 -13.53 0.14
N GLU A 517 28.22 -12.65 -0.53
CA GLU A 517 27.89 -11.25 -0.73
C GLU A 517 26.66 -11.09 -1.63
N LYS A 518 26.63 -11.77 -2.81
CA LYS A 518 25.47 -11.72 -3.73
C LYS A 518 24.22 -12.34 -3.11
N MET A 519 24.36 -13.41 -2.34
CA MET A 519 23.24 -14.07 -1.66
C MET A 519 22.73 -13.30 -0.44
N ASN A 520 23.59 -12.68 0.38
CA ASN A 520 23.14 -11.74 1.40
C ASN A 520 22.52 -10.48 0.78
N ASP A 521 23.02 -10.04 -0.39
CA ASP A 521 22.44 -8.92 -1.12
C ASP A 521 21.07 -9.18 -1.74
N PHE A 522 20.70 -10.45 -1.92
CA PHE A 522 19.35 -10.92 -2.26
C PHE A 522 18.50 -11.05 -0.99
N CYS A 523 19.02 -11.71 0.05
CA CYS A 523 18.40 -11.82 1.38
C CYS A 523 17.89 -10.45 1.89
N VAL A 524 18.75 -9.44 1.98
CA VAL A 524 18.43 -8.06 2.40
C VAL A 524 17.40 -7.36 1.51
N ALA A 525 17.28 -7.74 0.23
CA ALA A 525 16.34 -7.11 -0.69
C ALA A 525 14.88 -7.58 -0.49
N LEU A 526 14.66 -8.67 0.27
CA LEU A 526 13.32 -9.22 0.55
C LEU A 526 12.61 -8.50 1.70
N GLY A 527 13.35 -7.83 2.59
CA GLY A 527 12.83 -7.22 3.82
C GLY A 527 13.92 -7.16 4.89
N ASP A 528 13.54 -7.22 6.17
CA ASP A 528 14.48 -7.24 7.28
C ASP A 528 15.06 -8.66 7.47
N CYS A 529 15.95 -9.05 6.56
CA CYS A 529 16.61 -10.36 6.51
C CYS A 529 18.13 -10.23 6.40
N GLY A 530 18.86 -11.22 6.93
CA GLY A 530 20.30 -11.38 6.69
C GLY A 530 21.20 -10.46 7.51
N SER A 531 22.51 -10.55 7.24
CA SER A 531 23.52 -9.75 7.94
C SER A 531 23.43 -8.29 7.49
N TYR A 532 22.81 -7.43 8.29
CA TYR A 532 22.50 -6.05 7.90
C TYR A 532 22.46 -5.06 9.08
N ILE A 533 22.25 -3.78 8.76
CA ILE A 533 22.26 -2.66 9.71
C ILE A 533 20.89 -2.00 9.86
N ASN A 534 20.64 -1.47 11.06
CA ASN A 534 19.56 -0.54 11.34
C ASN A 534 19.91 0.90 10.90
N TYR A 535 18.93 1.80 10.97
CA TYR A 535 19.05 3.20 10.58
C TYR A 535 20.05 4.05 11.42
N VAL A 536 20.51 3.55 12.58
CA VAL A 536 21.60 4.19 13.35
C VAL A 536 22.97 3.52 13.13
N GLY A 537 23.02 2.50 12.28
CA GLY A 537 24.25 1.87 11.81
C GLY A 537 24.74 0.68 12.61
N GLU A 538 24.00 0.18 13.59
CA GLU A 538 24.33 -1.06 14.31
C GLU A 538 23.56 -2.25 13.73
N GLY A 539 24.08 -3.46 13.93
CA GLY A 539 23.58 -4.64 13.22
C GLY A 539 24.02 -5.96 13.83
N THR A 540 23.58 -7.02 13.19
CA THR A 540 23.66 -8.42 13.63
C THR A 540 23.91 -9.32 12.43
N ASP A 541 24.52 -10.48 12.65
CA ASP A 541 24.85 -11.45 11.60
C ASP A 541 23.79 -12.55 11.55
N ASN A 542 22.87 -12.46 10.58
CA ASN A 542 21.68 -13.31 10.44
C ASN A 542 21.72 -14.18 9.17
N ILE A 543 22.92 -14.64 8.81
CA ILE A 543 23.15 -15.66 7.78
C ILE A 543 23.92 -16.86 8.34
N ASN A 544 23.92 -17.96 7.60
CA ASN A 544 24.81 -19.09 7.82
C ASN A 544 25.37 -19.54 6.47
N THR A 545 26.70 -19.47 6.28
CA THR A 545 27.32 -19.91 5.01
C THR A 545 28.28 -21.06 5.25
N LYS A 546 28.02 -22.19 4.59
CA LYS A 546 28.85 -23.40 4.68
C LYS A 546 29.53 -23.66 3.35
N GLY A 547 30.86 -23.55 3.32
CA GLY A 547 31.69 -23.87 2.15
C GLY A 547 32.30 -22.68 1.42
N ALA A 548 31.87 -21.46 1.74
CA ALA A 548 32.44 -20.18 1.30
C ALA A 548 32.63 -19.25 2.53
N PRO A 549 33.45 -18.18 2.44
CA PRO A 549 33.61 -17.20 3.51
C PRO A 549 32.32 -16.45 3.82
N GLU A 550 32.05 -16.18 5.10
CA GLU A 550 30.88 -15.41 5.54
C GLU A 550 31.04 -13.89 5.30
N VAL A 551 29.93 -13.16 5.45
CA VAL A 551 29.82 -11.70 5.30
C VAL A 551 29.28 -11.16 6.62
N SER A 552 29.86 -10.07 7.12
CA SER A 552 29.38 -9.44 8.34
C SER A 552 28.56 -8.18 8.05
N TRP A 553 27.55 -7.89 8.88
CA TRP A 553 26.77 -6.65 8.84
C TRP A 553 27.62 -5.36 8.80
N LYS A 554 28.85 -5.44 9.30
CA LYS A 554 29.84 -4.34 9.26
C LYS A 554 30.19 -3.91 7.83
N ASP A 555 30.17 -4.84 6.87
CA ASP A 555 30.39 -4.58 5.43
C ASP A 555 29.27 -3.70 4.81
N TYR A 556 28.18 -3.49 5.55
CA TYR A 556 27.01 -2.72 5.16
C TYR A 556 26.87 -1.35 5.84
N LYS A 557 27.74 -0.96 6.78
CA LYS A 557 27.76 0.42 7.34
C LYS A 557 27.90 1.52 6.26
N LYS A 558 28.36 1.17 5.05
CA LYS A 558 28.38 2.04 3.85
C LYS A 558 27.00 2.57 3.40
N TYR A 559 25.90 1.94 3.82
CA TYR A 559 24.53 2.34 3.48
C TYR A 559 23.89 3.30 4.50
N LEU A 560 24.65 3.79 5.49
CA LEU A 560 24.17 4.78 6.46
C LEU A 560 23.79 6.13 5.83
N THR A 561 24.45 6.54 4.75
CA THR A 561 24.22 7.84 4.11
C THR A 561 23.20 7.73 2.95
N PRO A 562 22.12 8.54 2.94
CA PRO A 562 21.16 8.57 1.82
C PRO A 562 21.81 8.94 0.48
N LYS A 563 21.54 8.14 -0.57
CA LYS A 563 22.04 8.38 -1.94
C LYS A 563 21.35 9.57 -2.60
N SER A 564 22.01 10.72 -2.61
CA SER A 564 21.54 11.92 -3.32
C SER A 564 21.63 11.74 -4.84
N GLY A 565 20.55 11.26 -5.46
CA GLY A 565 20.46 11.13 -6.92
C GLY A 565 19.26 10.34 -7.47
N GLY A 566 18.50 9.63 -6.62
CA GLY A 566 17.37 8.78 -7.04
C GLY A 566 16.08 9.51 -7.47
N ILE A 567 16.17 10.64 -8.18
CA ILE A 567 14.99 11.37 -8.67
C ILE A 567 14.43 10.65 -9.91
N GLN A 568 13.51 9.70 -9.71
CA GLN A 568 12.76 9.11 -10.83
C GLN A 568 11.72 10.10 -11.36
N THR A 569 12.08 10.78 -12.45
CA THR A 569 11.20 11.77 -13.09
C THR A 569 10.09 11.08 -13.89
N LEU A 570 8.84 11.19 -13.43
CA LEU A 570 7.65 10.73 -14.19
C LEU A 570 7.58 11.39 -15.57
N THR A 571 7.88 10.60 -16.61
CA THR A 571 7.78 10.98 -18.03
C THR A 571 6.33 10.98 -18.50
N VAL A 572 5.93 11.99 -19.28
CA VAL A 572 4.54 12.21 -19.76
C VAL A 572 3.95 10.98 -20.47
N GLN A 573 4.79 10.19 -21.15
CA GLN A 573 4.38 9.07 -21.98
C GLN A 573 3.63 7.94 -21.24
N GLN A 574 3.82 7.80 -19.91
CA GLN A 574 3.09 6.84 -19.07
C GLN A 574 1.65 7.28 -18.72
N LEU A 575 1.28 8.54 -18.93
CA LEU A 575 -0.09 9.02 -18.69
C LEU A 575 -1.06 8.65 -19.83
N THR A 576 -0.53 8.33 -21.02
CA THR A 576 -1.33 8.05 -22.22
C THR A 576 -1.86 6.61 -22.32
N GLU A 577 -1.19 5.62 -21.71
CA GLU A 577 -1.60 4.21 -21.83
C GLU A 577 -2.65 3.80 -20.78
N SER A 578 -2.73 4.51 -19.65
CA SER A 578 -3.71 4.28 -18.57
C SER A 578 -5.10 4.89 -18.84
N ALA A 579 -5.26 5.64 -19.93
CA ALA A 579 -6.43 6.48 -20.18
C ALA A 579 -7.36 6.00 -21.32
N SER A 580 -7.02 4.92 -22.03
CA SER A 580 -7.63 4.58 -23.32
C SER A 580 -8.06 3.11 -23.47
N SER A 581 -8.64 2.49 -22.43
CA SER A 581 -9.13 1.11 -22.49
C SER A 581 -10.54 0.93 -21.89
N ALA A 582 -11.49 1.77 -22.29
CA ALA A 582 -12.91 1.63 -21.94
C ALA A 582 -13.84 2.12 -23.07
N GLY A 583 -14.18 1.24 -24.03
CA GLY A 583 -15.26 1.49 -24.99
C GLY A 583 -15.06 0.91 -26.40
N SER A 584 -16.01 0.05 -26.80
CA SER A 584 -16.41 -0.24 -28.19
C SER A 584 -15.37 -0.82 -29.17
N VAL A 585 -15.53 -2.11 -29.49
CA VAL A 585 -15.01 -2.73 -30.72
C VAL A 585 -16.16 -3.47 -31.42
N THR A 586 -16.33 -3.23 -32.72
CA THR A 586 -17.17 -4.02 -33.64
C THR A 586 -16.40 -4.32 -34.94
N PRO A 587 -16.74 -5.39 -35.69
CA PRO A 587 -15.70 -6.19 -36.37
C PRO A 587 -15.79 -6.23 -37.91
N LEU A 588 -15.03 -7.17 -38.51
CA LEU A 588 -14.84 -7.50 -39.94
C LEU A 588 -13.73 -6.66 -40.64
N SER A 589 -12.94 -7.18 -41.59
CA SER A 589 -13.07 -8.45 -42.35
C SER A 589 -11.72 -9.11 -42.75
N GLU A 590 -11.67 -10.45 -42.70
CA GLU A 590 -10.92 -11.39 -43.59
C GLU A 590 -9.36 -11.38 -43.63
N GLY A 591 -8.75 -12.53 -43.98
CA GLY A 591 -7.27 -12.72 -44.00
C GLY A 591 -6.77 -14.11 -44.45
N ILE A 592 -7.19 -15.19 -43.75
CA ILE A 592 -7.13 -16.62 -44.15
C ILE A 592 -5.73 -17.35 -44.14
N ASN A 593 -5.79 -18.68 -43.92
CA ASN A 593 -4.74 -19.73 -43.91
C ASN A 593 -3.74 -19.75 -42.73
N LEU A 594 -3.62 -20.77 -41.85
CA LEU A 594 -4.03 -22.21 -41.77
C LEU A 594 -3.16 -23.25 -42.50
N ALA A 595 -2.45 -24.12 -41.75
CA ALA A 595 -2.25 -25.58 -41.99
C ALA A 595 -1.40 -26.26 -40.88
N GLY A 596 -1.70 -27.53 -40.51
CA GLY A 596 -0.82 -28.43 -39.70
C GLY A 596 -0.88 -28.27 -38.16
N VAL A 597 -1.56 -29.06 -37.30
CA VAL A 597 -2.15 -30.43 -37.36
C VAL A 597 -1.07 -31.55 -37.34
N GLN A 598 -1.01 -32.51 -36.39
CA GLN A 598 -1.75 -32.75 -35.12
C GLN A 598 -1.02 -33.75 -34.17
N SER A 599 -1.66 -34.03 -33.03
CA SER A 599 -1.53 -35.15 -32.05
C SER A 599 -1.20 -36.56 -32.60
N GLY A 600 -0.78 -37.56 -31.80
CA GLY A 600 -0.63 -37.62 -30.33
C GLY A 600 -0.41 -39.06 -29.78
N LEU A 601 -0.93 -39.34 -28.57
CA LEU A 601 -0.85 -40.65 -27.88
C LEU A 601 -1.71 -41.72 -28.59
N GLY A 602 -1.53 -43.04 -28.44
CA GLY A 602 -0.60 -43.85 -27.63
C GLY A 602 -1.30 -45.16 -27.17
N SER A 603 -0.58 -46.28 -27.00
CA SER A 603 -1.18 -47.56 -26.53
C SER A 603 -0.16 -48.54 -25.93
N ALA A 604 -0.67 -49.57 -25.25
CA ALA A 604 0.07 -50.40 -24.29
C ALA A 604 0.72 -51.67 -24.87
N GLY A 605 1.70 -52.19 -24.13
CA GLY A 605 1.56 -53.53 -23.52
C GLY A 605 1.98 -54.77 -24.31
N THR A 606 3.08 -55.38 -23.84
CA THR A 606 3.35 -56.84 -23.81
C THR A 606 3.55 -57.66 -25.11
N ALA A 607 4.73 -58.30 -25.15
CA ALA A 607 4.95 -59.72 -25.48
C ALA A 607 4.94 -60.24 -26.95
N VAL A 608 6.15 -60.65 -27.39
CA VAL A 608 6.46 -61.94 -28.08
C VAL A 608 6.28 -62.05 -29.61
N THR A 609 7.15 -62.89 -30.21
CA THR A 609 7.16 -63.45 -31.60
C THR A 609 7.44 -62.57 -32.84
N ALA A 610 8.72 -62.56 -33.23
CA ALA A 610 9.27 -63.21 -34.45
C ALA A 610 8.84 -62.85 -35.91
N THR A 611 9.89 -62.82 -36.76
CA THR A 611 9.97 -63.14 -38.22
C THR A 611 9.46 -62.19 -39.32
N ASN A 612 10.44 -61.70 -40.11
CA ASN A 612 10.56 -61.68 -41.58
C ASN A 612 9.42 -61.14 -42.49
N PHE A 613 9.70 -60.07 -43.25
CA PHE A 613 10.05 -60.05 -44.70
C PHE A 613 10.09 -58.56 -45.16
N LEU A 614 11.21 -58.00 -45.67
CA LEU A 614 11.69 -58.07 -47.06
C LEU A 614 10.66 -57.66 -48.14
N PHE A 615 10.83 -56.47 -48.74
CA PHE A 615 11.33 -56.34 -50.12
C PHE A 615 11.73 -54.89 -50.49
N LEU A 616 12.68 -54.74 -51.43
CA LEU A 616 13.11 -53.44 -51.98
C LEU A 616 12.35 -53.09 -53.27
N LYS A 617 12.32 -51.78 -53.62
CA LYS A 617 12.43 -51.34 -55.02
C LYS A 617 13.31 -50.10 -55.22
N THR A 618 14.32 -50.28 -56.06
CA THR A 618 15.10 -49.25 -56.80
C THR A 618 14.30 -48.79 -58.05
N VAL A 619 14.71 -47.92 -58.99
CA VAL A 619 16.03 -47.52 -59.58
C VAL A 619 15.88 -46.12 -60.25
N GLY A 620 16.97 -45.36 -60.49
CA GLY A 620 16.94 -44.17 -61.38
C GLY A 620 18.11 -43.16 -61.23
N ASN A 621 19.39 -43.52 -61.29
CA ASN A 621 20.18 -43.98 -62.46
C ASN A 621 20.78 -42.85 -63.34
N ALA A 622 22.11 -42.67 -63.27
CA ALA A 622 22.94 -41.95 -64.24
C ALA A 622 24.33 -42.63 -64.33
N TYR A 623 24.90 -42.74 -65.53
CA TYR A 623 26.14 -43.47 -65.83
C TYR A 623 27.32 -42.47 -66.07
N ILE A 624 28.60 -42.85 -66.06
CA ILE A 624 29.30 -43.64 -67.11
C ILE A 624 30.64 -44.23 -66.56
N HIS A 625 30.82 -45.56 -66.75
CA HIS A 625 32.04 -46.35 -67.10
C HIS A 625 33.47 -45.98 -66.62
N THR A 626 34.42 -46.90 -66.39
CA THR A 626 34.60 -48.40 -66.52
C THR A 626 35.84 -48.78 -65.66
N GLN A 627 36.28 -50.01 -65.34
CA GLN A 627 35.95 -51.47 -65.44
C GLN A 627 36.76 -52.17 -64.30
N VAL A 628 36.67 -53.44 -63.89
CA VAL A 628 35.67 -54.55 -63.76
C VAL A 628 36.42 -55.72 -63.02
N MET A 629 35.75 -56.82 -62.66
CA MET A 629 36.26 -58.00 -61.88
C MET A 629 36.40 -57.77 -60.35
N GLY A 630 35.80 -58.55 -59.45
CA GLY A 630 34.71 -59.53 -59.60
C GLY A 630 34.64 -60.60 -58.49
N VAL A 631 33.50 -60.69 -57.77
CA VAL A 631 33.08 -61.75 -56.81
C VAL A 631 34.01 -62.00 -55.58
N SER A 632 33.59 -62.55 -54.42
CA SER A 632 32.33 -63.21 -54.02
C SER A 632 31.91 -62.97 -52.54
N LEU A 633 30.73 -63.47 -52.15
CA LEU A 633 29.97 -63.12 -50.93
C LEU A 633 30.42 -63.78 -49.59
N TYR A 634 31.61 -64.39 -49.51
CA TYR A 634 31.98 -65.24 -48.36
C TYR A 634 32.36 -64.52 -47.05
N SER A 635 32.53 -63.20 -47.04
CA SER A 635 33.11 -62.46 -45.91
C SER A 635 32.19 -62.23 -44.70
N PHE A 636 30.86 -62.26 -44.87
CA PHE A 636 29.92 -61.91 -43.78
C PHE A 636 29.73 -63.01 -42.72
N GLY A 637 29.83 -64.29 -43.11
CA GLY A 637 29.63 -65.41 -42.17
C GLY A 637 30.69 -65.47 -41.08
N ALA A 638 31.96 -65.29 -41.44
CA ALA A 638 33.08 -65.36 -40.50
C ALA A 638 33.09 -64.19 -39.50
N ALA A 639 32.74 -62.98 -39.94
CA ALA A 639 32.60 -61.82 -39.06
C ALA A 639 31.49 -62.00 -38.02
N ALA A 640 30.33 -62.54 -38.42
CA ALA A 640 29.20 -62.80 -37.51
C ALA A 640 29.49 -63.93 -36.50
N ALA A 641 30.17 -65.00 -36.94
CA ALA A 641 30.60 -66.08 -36.05
C ALA A 641 31.66 -65.60 -35.05
N GLY A 642 32.63 -64.79 -35.49
CA GLY A 642 33.61 -64.17 -34.60
C GLY A 642 32.97 -63.24 -33.57
N ALA A 643 32.06 -62.37 -34.00
CA ALA A 643 31.38 -61.41 -33.12
C ALA A 643 30.57 -62.08 -32.01
N SER A 644 29.83 -63.15 -32.33
CA SER A 644 29.01 -63.87 -31.35
C SER A 644 29.86 -64.61 -30.31
N ILE A 645 30.98 -65.22 -30.69
CA ILE A 645 31.96 -65.79 -29.74
C ILE A 645 32.57 -64.69 -28.85
N GLY A 646 32.92 -63.54 -29.43
CA GLY A 646 33.44 -62.38 -28.70
C GLY A 646 32.49 -61.87 -27.62
N ILE A 647 31.20 -61.74 -27.95
CA ILE A 647 30.13 -61.33 -27.01
C ILE A 647 30.00 -62.33 -25.85
N ILE A 648 30.01 -63.63 -26.12
CA ILE A 648 29.88 -64.68 -25.08
C ILE A 648 31.06 -64.63 -24.11
N ILE A 649 32.29 -64.47 -24.62
CA ILE A 649 33.50 -64.34 -23.79
C ILE A 649 33.45 -63.05 -22.96
N GLY A 650 32.99 -61.93 -23.54
CA GLY A 650 32.78 -60.67 -22.82
C GLY A 650 31.79 -60.81 -21.66
N GLN A 651 30.64 -61.45 -21.89
CA GLN A 651 29.63 -61.68 -20.85
C GLN A 651 30.14 -62.59 -19.72
N LEU A 652 30.94 -63.62 -20.03
CA LEU A 652 31.60 -64.45 -19.03
C LEU A 652 32.63 -63.67 -18.19
N LEU A 653 33.40 -62.77 -18.82
CA LEU A 653 34.34 -61.88 -18.13
C LEU A 653 33.62 -60.90 -17.19
N ILE A 654 32.57 -60.24 -17.68
CA ILE A 654 31.72 -59.33 -16.89
C ILE A 654 31.15 -60.06 -15.66
N LYS A 655 30.59 -61.26 -15.86
CA LYS A 655 30.00 -62.08 -14.78
C LYS A 655 31.04 -62.60 -13.78
N LYS A 656 32.31 -62.73 -14.17
CA LYS A 656 33.43 -63.12 -13.28
C LYS A 656 34.09 -61.93 -12.56
N LEU A 657 33.90 -60.71 -13.05
CA LEU A 657 34.47 -59.47 -12.48
C LEU A 657 33.43 -58.60 -11.75
N GLY A 658 32.15 -58.97 -11.75
CA GLY A 658 31.08 -58.25 -11.02
C GLY A 658 30.71 -56.89 -11.62
N ILE A 659 31.04 -56.64 -12.89
CA ILE A 659 30.83 -55.35 -13.55
C ILE A 659 29.36 -55.20 -13.97
N THR A 660 28.76 -54.04 -13.71
CA THR A 660 27.36 -53.73 -14.04
C THR A 660 27.25 -52.36 -14.73
N GLY A 661 26.04 -52.00 -15.18
CA GLY A 661 25.77 -50.72 -15.84
C GLY A 661 26.44 -50.56 -17.21
N THR A 662 26.62 -49.30 -17.65
CA THR A 662 27.14 -48.95 -18.98
C THR A 662 28.53 -49.52 -19.29
N ALA A 663 29.36 -49.73 -18.27
CA ALA A 663 30.66 -50.38 -18.42
C ALA A 663 30.55 -51.85 -18.90
N ALA A 664 29.55 -52.60 -18.42
CA ALA A 664 29.28 -53.95 -18.90
C ALA A 664 28.84 -53.96 -20.37
N THR A 665 27.99 -52.99 -20.77
CA THR A 665 27.57 -52.81 -22.16
C THR A 665 28.78 -52.49 -23.06
N ALA A 666 29.65 -51.57 -22.65
CA ALA A 666 30.84 -51.19 -23.39
C ALA A 666 31.82 -52.37 -23.59
N ILE A 667 32.06 -53.18 -22.54
CA ILE A 667 32.90 -54.39 -22.63
C ILE A 667 32.26 -55.43 -23.58
N THR A 668 30.94 -55.61 -23.53
CA THR A 668 30.22 -56.54 -24.42
C THR A 668 30.35 -56.13 -25.89
N VAL A 669 30.20 -54.84 -26.19
CA VAL A 669 30.36 -54.31 -27.56
C VAL A 669 31.82 -54.41 -28.03
N ALA A 670 32.79 -54.02 -27.19
CA ALA A 670 34.21 -54.08 -27.54
C ALA A 670 34.69 -55.51 -27.79
N SER A 671 34.25 -56.49 -26.99
CA SER A 671 34.57 -57.90 -27.19
C SER A 671 33.92 -58.50 -28.44
N GLY A 672 32.70 -58.05 -28.81
CA GLY A 672 32.07 -58.38 -30.09
C GLY A 672 32.85 -57.85 -31.30
N VAL A 673 33.32 -56.61 -31.25
CA VAL A 673 34.17 -56.02 -32.31
C VAL A 673 35.52 -56.75 -32.42
N ALA A 674 36.16 -57.06 -31.29
CA ALA A 674 37.38 -57.87 -31.27
C ALA A 674 37.15 -59.25 -31.92
N GLY A 675 36.06 -59.94 -31.56
CA GLY A 675 35.65 -61.20 -32.16
C GLY A 675 35.45 -61.10 -33.69
N ALA A 676 34.76 -60.06 -34.17
CA ALA A 676 34.54 -59.83 -35.60
C ALA A 676 35.85 -59.68 -36.38
N THR A 677 36.83 -58.94 -35.83
CA THR A 677 38.14 -58.75 -36.48
C THR A 677 38.98 -60.02 -36.55
N ILE A 678 38.89 -60.90 -35.53
CA ILE A 678 39.54 -62.22 -35.55
C ILE A 678 38.87 -63.14 -36.59
N GLY A 679 37.54 -63.11 -36.70
CA GLY A 679 36.79 -63.87 -37.72
C GLY A 679 37.18 -63.49 -39.15
N LEU A 680 37.38 -62.20 -39.43
CA LEU A 680 37.87 -61.71 -40.72
C LEU A 680 39.31 -62.15 -41.03
N HIS A 681 40.16 -62.37 -40.01
CA HIS A 681 41.55 -62.78 -40.22
C HIS A 681 41.66 -64.25 -40.69
N TYR A 682 40.74 -65.12 -40.26
CA TYR A 682 40.63 -66.50 -40.77
C TYR A 682 40.03 -66.60 -42.19
N ALA A 683 39.53 -65.49 -42.77
CA ALA A 683 38.96 -65.45 -44.12
C ALA A 683 39.98 -65.20 -45.25
N GLY A 684 41.29 -65.21 -44.95
CA GLY A 684 42.33 -65.49 -45.96
C GLY A 684 42.91 -64.32 -46.76
N VAL A 685 42.83 -63.07 -46.28
CA VAL A 685 43.46 -61.92 -46.96
C VAL A 685 44.89 -61.69 -46.46
N GLN A 686 45.88 -62.01 -47.30
CA GLN A 686 47.32 -61.85 -47.01
C GLN A 686 47.86 -60.49 -47.52
N THR A 687 48.26 -59.59 -46.61
CA THR A 687 49.14 -58.45 -46.93
C THR A 687 50.12 -58.13 -45.80
N ILE A 688 51.28 -58.78 -45.86
CA ILE A 688 52.63 -58.30 -45.48
C ILE A 688 52.69 -57.00 -44.63
N TYR A 689 52.82 -57.14 -43.30
CA TYR A 689 53.93 -56.58 -42.52
C TYR A 689 53.92 -57.13 -41.09
N GLY A 690 54.98 -57.83 -40.68
CA GLY A 690 55.04 -58.51 -39.39
C GLY A 690 55.40 -57.61 -38.21
N ILE A 691 54.41 -57.18 -37.44
CA ILE A 691 54.57 -56.72 -36.05
C ILE A 691 53.45 -57.37 -35.21
N SER A 692 53.79 -57.95 -34.06
CA SER A 692 52.83 -58.63 -33.19
C SER A 692 51.75 -57.68 -32.66
N THR A 693 50.49 -57.89 -33.05
CA THR A 693 49.33 -57.08 -32.61
C THR A 693 49.16 -57.02 -31.08
N LEU A 694 49.67 -58.03 -30.35
CA LEU A 694 49.73 -58.06 -28.90
C LEU A 694 50.38 -56.81 -28.28
N THR A 695 51.47 -56.28 -28.83
CA THR A 695 52.21 -55.17 -28.18
C THR A 695 51.46 -53.84 -28.25
N ILE A 696 50.69 -53.59 -29.32
CA ILE A 696 49.83 -52.40 -29.41
C ILE A 696 48.63 -52.54 -28.47
N GLY A 697 48.04 -53.75 -28.40
CA GLY A 697 47.02 -54.07 -27.41
C GLY A 697 47.48 -53.85 -25.97
N PHE A 698 48.66 -54.36 -25.60
CA PHE A 698 49.23 -54.16 -24.27
C PHE A 698 49.58 -52.69 -23.96
N ILE A 699 50.04 -51.89 -24.93
CA ILE A 699 50.28 -50.46 -24.71
C ILE A 699 48.95 -49.70 -24.52
N ALA A 700 47.93 -49.97 -25.33
CA ALA A 700 46.61 -49.37 -25.17
C ALA A 700 45.97 -49.76 -23.83
N ILE A 701 46.02 -51.04 -23.45
CA ILE A 701 45.56 -51.55 -22.16
C ILE A 701 46.36 -50.93 -21.01
N ALA A 702 47.69 -50.81 -21.12
CA ALA A 702 48.52 -50.18 -20.10
C ALA A 702 48.19 -48.69 -19.92
N VAL A 703 47.94 -47.95 -21.00
CA VAL A 703 47.49 -46.54 -20.93
C VAL A 703 46.12 -46.45 -20.26
N VAL A 704 45.15 -47.30 -20.63
CA VAL A 704 43.82 -47.34 -19.98
C VAL A 704 43.92 -47.72 -18.50
N VAL A 705 44.75 -48.71 -18.14
CA VAL A 705 45.00 -49.11 -16.75
C VAL A 705 45.68 -48.00 -15.96
N ILE A 706 46.65 -47.27 -16.55
CA ILE A 706 47.28 -46.10 -15.93
C ILE A 706 46.24 -45.00 -15.69
N ILE A 707 45.38 -44.70 -16.66
CA ILE A 707 44.30 -43.70 -16.55
C ILE A 707 43.33 -44.07 -15.41
N ILE A 708 42.93 -45.34 -15.31
CA ILE A 708 42.07 -45.86 -14.24
C ILE A 708 42.78 -45.80 -12.88
N ALA A 709 44.07 -46.14 -12.82
CA ALA A 709 44.87 -46.18 -11.59
C ALA A 709 45.17 -44.78 -11.03
N ILE A 710 45.59 -43.82 -11.86
CA ILE A 710 45.70 -42.41 -11.44
C ILE A 710 44.32 -41.80 -11.17
N GLY A 711 43.26 -42.36 -11.77
CA GLY A 711 41.89 -41.91 -11.61
C GLY A 711 41.60 -40.60 -12.33
N TRP A 712 42.25 -40.35 -13.46
CA TRP A 712 42.00 -39.17 -14.30
C TRP A 712 40.54 -39.18 -14.77
N GLY A 713 39.87 -38.03 -14.73
CA GLY A 713 38.45 -37.93 -15.07
C GLY A 713 37.49 -38.36 -13.95
N LYS A 714 37.96 -38.87 -12.80
CA LYS A 714 37.10 -38.99 -11.61
C LYS A 714 36.61 -37.61 -11.19
N THR A 715 35.33 -37.52 -10.86
CA THR A 715 34.70 -36.32 -10.30
C THR A 715 34.56 -36.41 -8.78
N LYS A 716 34.46 -35.26 -8.12
CA LYS A 716 33.90 -35.11 -6.78
C LYS A 716 33.09 -33.81 -6.73
N THR A 717 32.03 -33.77 -5.93
CA THR A 717 31.25 -32.56 -5.69
C THR A 717 31.56 -31.98 -4.30
N LYS A 718 31.37 -30.67 -4.14
CA LYS A 718 31.27 -29.98 -2.85
C LYS A 718 30.04 -29.08 -2.92
N THR A 719 29.12 -29.23 -1.98
CA THR A 719 27.99 -28.30 -1.84
C THR A 719 28.41 -27.10 -1.00
N VAL A 720 28.15 -25.90 -1.51
CA VAL A 720 28.18 -24.65 -0.75
C VAL A 720 26.73 -24.28 -0.44
N LYS A 721 26.41 -24.08 0.84
CA LYS A 721 25.06 -23.72 1.30
C LYS A 721 25.05 -22.31 1.84
N PHE A 722 24.05 -21.53 1.42
CA PHE A 722 23.68 -20.26 2.03
C PHE A 722 22.36 -20.43 2.78
N THR A 723 22.18 -19.72 3.88
CA THR A 723 20.91 -19.66 4.61
C THR A 723 20.68 -18.23 5.12
N CYS A 724 19.52 -17.69 4.74
CA CYS A 724 18.99 -16.38 5.09
C CYS A 724 18.01 -16.54 6.25
N MET A 725 18.11 -15.70 7.28
CA MET A 725 17.22 -15.69 8.44
C MET A 725 16.70 -14.25 8.64
N PRO A 726 15.57 -14.05 9.36
CA PRO A 726 15.16 -12.70 9.77
C PRO A 726 16.27 -11.98 10.53
N TRP A 727 16.40 -10.69 10.27
CA TRP A 727 17.29 -9.80 11.01
C TRP A 727 16.81 -9.64 12.46
N GLN A 728 17.73 -9.41 13.39
CA GLN A 728 17.40 -9.25 14.80
C GLN A 728 18.03 -7.98 15.39
N ALA A 729 17.30 -7.28 16.24
CA ALA A 729 17.82 -6.10 16.93
C ALA A 729 19.07 -6.43 17.76
N PRO A 730 20.02 -5.49 17.93
CA PRO A 730 21.15 -5.65 18.84
C PRO A 730 20.71 -6.00 20.27
N THR A 731 21.50 -6.78 21.00
CA THR A 731 21.18 -7.14 22.39
C THR A 731 21.27 -5.93 23.32
N GLY A 732 20.29 -5.76 24.21
CA GLY A 732 20.23 -4.67 25.19
C GLY A 732 19.32 -3.50 24.76
N GLY A 733 19.53 -2.33 25.37
CA GLY A 733 18.69 -1.13 25.18
C GLY A 733 19.44 0.20 25.23
N ASP A 734 20.78 0.19 25.23
CA ASP A 734 21.61 1.40 25.43
C ASP A 734 21.40 2.49 24.35
N MET A 735 20.73 2.16 23.24
CA MET A 735 20.46 3.07 22.13
C MET A 735 19.01 3.57 22.02
N CYS A 736 18.05 3.08 22.82
CA CYS A 736 16.62 3.38 22.61
C CYS A 736 16.31 4.89 22.55
N THR A 737 16.95 5.66 23.44
CA THR A 737 16.79 7.12 23.54
C THR A 737 17.23 7.88 22.30
N LYS A 738 18.05 7.28 21.41
CA LYS A 738 18.41 7.88 20.10
C LYS A 738 17.18 8.16 19.23
N CYS A 739 16.12 7.35 19.35
CA CYS A 739 14.89 7.57 18.59
C CYS A 739 14.20 8.90 18.93
N ASN A 740 14.41 9.39 20.16
CA ASN A 740 13.73 10.56 20.71
C ASN A 740 14.51 11.87 20.42
N GLY A 741 15.64 11.80 19.71
CA GLY A 741 16.56 12.92 19.53
C GLY A 741 16.16 13.94 18.44
N ASP A 742 15.22 13.61 17.56
CA ASP A 742 14.69 14.50 16.52
C ASP A 742 13.16 14.64 16.67
N PRO A 743 12.65 15.73 17.28
CA PRO A 743 11.22 16.00 17.39
C PRO A 743 10.49 16.15 16.04
N SER A 744 11.20 16.34 14.93
CA SER A 744 10.59 16.33 13.59
C SER A 744 10.44 14.92 13.01
N LYS A 745 11.12 13.92 13.59
CA LYS A 745 11.02 12.48 13.25
C LYS A 745 10.60 11.67 14.49
N PRO A 746 9.36 11.86 15.01
CA PRO A 746 8.85 11.12 16.17
C PRO A 746 9.02 9.60 15.99
N CYS A 747 9.26 8.90 17.09
CA CYS A 747 9.63 7.50 17.03
C CYS A 747 8.45 6.60 16.60
N THR A 748 8.67 5.61 15.74
CA THR A 748 7.71 4.53 15.48
C THR A 748 8.11 3.28 16.26
N LYS A 749 7.19 2.32 16.44
CA LYS A 749 7.53 1.02 17.07
C LYS A 749 8.69 0.38 16.32
N TYR A 750 8.60 0.37 14.99
CA TYR A 750 9.64 -0.12 14.09
C TYR A 750 11.01 0.57 14.28
N ARG A 751 11.05 1.91 14.31
CA ARG A 751 12.28 2.67 14.62
C ARG A 751 12.81 2.32 16.00
N CYS A 752 11.95 2.23 17.02
CA CYS A 752 12.34 1.97 18.39
C CYS A 752 12.97 0.58 18.56
N GLU A 753 12.28 -0.47 18.11
CA GLU A 753 12.66 -1.86 18.36
C GLU A 753 13.90 -2.26 17.56
N SER A 754 14.14 -1.63 16.41
CA SER A 754 15.39 -1.79 15.65
C SER A 754 16.65 -1.33 16.42
N LEU A 755 16.53 -0.50 17.46
CA LEU A 755 17.66 0.01 18.23
C LEU A 755 18.20 -0.99 19.25
N GLY A 756 17.39 -1.95 19.68
CA GLY A 756 17.80 -2.98 20.63
C GLY A 756 16.63 -3.82 21.15
N GLN A 757 16.92 -5.06 21.52
CA GLN A 757 15.92 -6.05 21.97
C GLN A 757 15.10 -5.59 23.21
N ALA A 758 15.69 -4.74 24.07
CA ALA A 758 15.01 -4.17 25.24
C ALA A 758 14.34 -2.80 24.98
N CYS A 759 14.41 -2.27 23.75
CA CYS A 759 13.77 -1.01 23.39
C CYS A 759 12.27 -1.18 23.19
N VAL A 760 11.47 -0.41 23.92
CA VAL A 760 10.00 -0.42 23.86
C VAL A 760 9.50 1.00 23.57
N LEU A 761 8.54 1.12 22.66
CA LEU A 761 7.84 2.38 22.42
C LEU A 761 6.69 2.51 23.44
N ILE A 762 6.75 3.53 24.29
CA ILE A 762 5.65 3.91 25.18
C ILE A 762 4.82 5.04 24.54
N ASN A 763 3.53 5.07 24.85
CA ASN A 763 2.57 6.06 24.35
C ASN A 763 2.41 6.08 22.81
N GLU A 764 2.47 4.93 22.15
CA GLU A 764 2.42 4.76 20.68
C GLU A 764 1.31 5.55 19.96
N ASN A 765 0.16 5.75 20.60
CA ASN A 765 -0.99 6.47 20.05
C ASN A 765 -0.98 8.00 20.31
N THR A 766 0.20 8.60 20.52
CA THR A 766 0.37 10.06 20.75
C THR A 766 1.16 10.72 19.64
N ASP A 767 1.14 12.06 19.58
CA ASP A 767 1.94 12.83 18.61
C ASP A 767 3.46 12.74 18.87
N ASN A 768 3.86 12.37 20.09
CA ASN A 768 5.26 12.27 20.53
C ASN A 768 5.49 11.02 21.40
N PRO A 769 5.42 9.81 20.82
CA PRO A 769 5.69 8.57 21.53
C PRO A 769 7.20 8.45 21.84
N LEU A 770 7.55 7.77 22.93
CA LEU A 770 8.92 7.72 23.44
C LEU A 770 9.47 6.30 23.37
N CYS A 771 10.67 6.14 22.80
CA CYS A 771 11.42 4.89 22.86
C CYS A 771 12.28 4.86 24.12
N GLN A 772 12.13 3.82 24.95
CA GLN A 772 12.89 3.66 26.19
C GLN A 772 13.38 2.22 26.36
N SER A 773 14.49 2.06 27.08
CA SER A 773 14.99 0.76 27.54
C SER A 773 14.26 0.38 28.82
N LEU A 774 13.17 -0.37 28.72
CA LEU A 774 12.40 -0.78 29.89
C LEU A 774 13.05 -2.00 30.55
N LYS A 775 13.54 -1.82 31.77
CA LYS A 775 14.13 -2.87 32.60
C LYS A 775 13.03 -3.50 33.45
N SER A 776 12.82 -4.80 33.33
CA SER A 776 11.89 -5.51 34.21
C SER A 776 12.42 -5.49 35.65
N GLU A 777 11.66 -4.88 36.56
CA GLU A 777 11.87 -4.95 38.00
C GLU A 777 10.54 -5.07 38.77
N SER A 778 10.61 -5.12 40.10
CA SER A 778 9.49 -5.49 40.98
C SER A 778 9.23 -4.45 42.08
N THR A 779 9.59 -3.19 41.83
CA THR A 779 9.37 -2.05 42.72
C THR A 779 8.44 -1.06 42.04
N PRO A 780 7.45 -0.48 42.73
CA PRO A 780 6.54 0.49 42.12
C PRO A 780 7.13 1.92 42.07
N PRO A 781 6.57 2.82 41.23
CA PRO A 781 7.07 4.18 41.03
C PRO A 781 7.02 5.02 42.32
N LYS A 782 8.06 5.81 42.62
CA LYS A 782 8.10 6.67 43.81
C LYS A 782 7.51 8.04 43.50
N ILE A 783 6.40 8.37 44.16
CA ILE A 783 5.69 9.65 43.98
C ILE A 783 6.39 10.75 44.80
N SER A 784 6.50 11.96 44.25
CA SER A 784 7.06 13.16 44.89
C SER A 784 6.37 14.44 44.39
N SER A 785 6.57 15.58 45.08
CA SER A 785 5.91 16.83 44.70
C SER A 785 6.39 17.44 43.36
N GLY A 786 5.45 18.08 42.67
CA GLY A 786 5.69 18.86 41.46
C GLY A 786 5.53 20.36 41.70
N ILE A 787 4.55 20.95 41.02
CA ILE A 787 4.20 22.38 41.08
C ILE A 787 2.67 22.52 41.18
N VAL A 788 2.18 23.41 42.04
CA VAL A 788 0.77 23.81 42.09
C VAL A 788 0.51 24.87 41.02
N LEU A 789 -0.57 24.71 40.25
CA LEU A 789 -0.92 25.55 39.11
C LEU A 789 -2.09 26.52 39.40
N THR A 790 -2.85 26.31 40.48
CA THR A 790 -3.82 27.30 40.98
C THR A 790 -3.09 28.52 41.54
N GLU A 791 -3.38 29.71 41.02
CA GLU A 791 -2.67 30.95 41.35
C GLU A 791 -2.67 31.25 42.86
N ASN A 792 -1.48 31.60 43.38
CA ASN A 792 -1.20 31.92 44.79
C ASN A 792 -1.17 30.74 45.78
N TYR A 793 -1.31 29.49 45.32
CA TYR A 793 -1.22 28.27 46.14
C TYR A 793 0.09 27.51 45.89
N PHE A 794 0.62 26.87 46.93
CA PHE A 794 1.91 26.15 46.89
C PHE A 794 1.88 24.88 47.73
N PHE A 795 2.71 23.90 47.36
CA PHE A 795 2.97 22.73 48.18
C PHE A 795 3.73 23.09 49.47
N LYS A 796 3.37 22.46 50.58
CA LYS A 796 4.00 22.56 51.91
C LYS A 796 3.90 21.21 52.63
N ASP A 797 4.64 21.07 53.73
CA ASP A 797 4.56 19.94 54.66
C ASP A 797 4.72 18.55 54.00
N GLU A 798 5.64 18.44 53.03
CA GLU A 798 5.88 17.20 52.28
C GLU A 798 6.49 16.09 53.16
N THR A 799 5.95 14.90 53.02
CA THR A 799 6.43 13.65 53.64
C THR A 799 6.53 12.57 52.56
N THR A 800 7.14 11.43 52.89
CA THR A 800 7.32 10.28 51.96
C THR A 800 6.05 9.85 51.23
N ASN A 801 4.86 10.03 51.85
CA ASN A 801 3.57 9.63 51.28
C ASN A 801 2.52 10.76 51.29
N SER A 802 2.88 12.03 51.51
CA SER A 802 1.86 13.11 51.58
C SER A 802 2.38 14.52 51.32
N VAL A 803 1.51 15.42 50.87
CA VAL A 803 1.82 16.86 50.76
C VAL A 803 0.56 17.72 50.94
N ASN A 804 0.71 18.94 51.45
CA ASN A 804 -0.38 19.91 51.65
C ASN A 804 -0.32 21.02 50.59
N ILE A 805 -1.47 21.45 50.05
CA ILE A 805 -1.59 22.64 49.20
C ILE A 805 -2.24 23.76 50.03
N SER A 806 -1.61 24.93 50.09
CA SER A 806 -2.18 26.10 50.76
C SER A 806 -1.61 27.41 50.24
N GLY A 807 -2.38 28.50 50.36
CA GLY A 807 -1.95 29.82 49.90
C GLY A 807 -0.94 30.51 50.82
N THR A 808 -0.62 31.77 50.52
CA THR A 808 0.03 32.68 51.46
C THR A 808 -0.81 32.80 52.74
N ASN A 809 -0.16 32.78 53.91
CA ASN A 809 -0.80 32.77 55.23
C ASN A 809 -1.80 31.62 55.49
N LYS A 810 -1.67 30.48 54.78
CA LYS A 810 -2.55 29.30 54.87
C LYS A 810 -4.01 29.56 54.45
N SER A 811 -4.26 30.43 53.48
CA SER A 811 -5.60 30.56 52.89
C SER A 811 -6.05 29.27 52.18
N CYS A 812 -7.35 28.99 52.28
CA CYS A 812 -8.06 27.96 51.51
C CYS A 812 -8.50 28.46 50.13
N ILE A 813 -8.74 27.54 49.22
CA ILE A 813 -9.20 27.78 47.84
C ILE A 813 -10.66 28.29 47.89
N GLN A 814 -11.10 29.07 46.91
CA GLN A 814 -12.51 29.49 46.83
C GLN A 814 -13.36 28.41 46.16
N GLU A 815 -14.63 28.27 46.53
CA GLU A 815 -15.53 27.33 45.88
C GLU A 815 -15.69 27.66 44.39
N PHE A 816 -16.02 26.63 43.60
CA PHE A 816 -15.96 26.63 42.13
C PHE A 816 -14.58 26.94 41.51
N THR A 817 -13.56 27.36 42.27
CA THR A 817 -12.18 27.50 41.79
C THR A 817 -11.50 26.13 41.73
N PRO A 818 -10.90 25.74 40.59
CA PRO A 818 -10.27 24.43 40.45
C PRO A 818 -8.93 24.35 41.19
N ALA A 819 -8.71 23.28 41.95
CA ALA A 819 -7.42 22.96 42.55
C ALA A 819 -6.60 22.12 41.57
N VAL A 820 -5.62 22.75 40.90
CA VAL A 820 -4.82 22.17 39.83
C VAL A 820 -3.36 22.11 40.26
N PHE A 821 -2.72 20.95 40.10
CA PHE A 821 -1.34 20.72 40.53
C PHE A 821 -0.68 19.56 39.77
N THR A 822 0.62 19.39 39.97
CA THR A 822 1.41 18.30 39.39
C THR A 822 2.19 17.53 40.45
N LEU A 823 2.39 16.23 40.23
CA LEU A 823 3.31 15.36 40.99
C LEU A 823 4.29 14.68 40.03
N LYS A 824 5.32 14.03 40.57
CA LYS A 824 6.40 13.40 39.80
C LYS A 824 6.64 11.96 40.23
N THR A 825 7.20 11.20 39.32
CA THR A 825 7.63 9.80 39.49
C THR A 825 9.09 9.64 39.06
N ASP A 826 9.80 8.68 39.64
CA ASP A 826 11.19 8.37 39.27
C ASP A 826 11.34 7.39 38.09
N GLU A 827 10.22 6.85 37.61
CA GLU A 827 10.08 6.02 36.42
C GLU A 827 8.76 6.31 35.69
N TYR A 828 8.66 5.91 34.41
CA TYR A 828 7.48 6.17 33.58
C TYR A 828 6.24 5.42 34.08
N ALA A 829 5.27 6.14 34.63
CA ALA A 829 4.09 5.58 35.27
C ALA A 829 2.78 6.11 34.69
N GLN A 830 1.69 5.36 34.90
CA GLN A 830 0.33 5.91 34.88
C GLN A 830 -0.10 6.21 36.32
N CYS A 831 -0.84 7.29 36.56
CA CYS A 831 -1.32 7.63 37.90
C CYS A 831 -2.85 7.82 37.95
N LYS A 832 -3.46 7.20 38.95
CA LYS A 832 -4.88 7.27 39.28
C LYS A 832 -5.09 7.86 40.66
N TRP A 833 -6.30 8.36 40.90
CA TRP A 833 -6.68 9.00 42.16
C TRP A 833 -8.13 8.71 42.57
N SER A 834 -8.41 8.97 43.84
CA SER A 834 -9.75 8.96 44.45
C SER A 834 -9.83 9.99 45.58
N PHE A 835 -11.05 10.42 45.95
CA PHE A 835 -11.31 11.17 47.19
C PHE A 835 -11.56 10.28 48.40
N THR A 836 -11.60 8.96 48.21
CA THR A 836 -11.67 7.92 49.26
C THR A 836 -10.47 6.98 49.19
N PRO A 837 -10.05 6.35 50.30
CA PRO A 837 -9.06 5.27 50.27
C PRO A 837 -9.59 4.09 49.46
N ILE A 838 -8.81 3.60 48.48
CA ILE A 838 -9.17 2.47 47.61
C ILE A 838 -8.00 1.50 47.53
N ALA A 839 -8.26 0.24 47.90
CA ALA A 839 -7.25 -0.78 48.14
C ALA A 839 -6.48 -1.27 46.89
N SER A 840 -6.91 -0.93 45.66
CA SER A 840 -6.23 -1.31 44.43
C SER A 840 -6.18 -0.15 43.43
N TYR A 841 -5.11 -0.11 42.62
CA TYR A 841 -4.98 0.86 41.52
C TYR A 841 -6.07 0.68 40.46
N ASP A 842 -6.40 -0.57 40.09
CA ASP A 842 -7.36 -0.81 39.02
C ASP A 842 -8.80 -0.41 39.41
N SER A 843 -9.12 -0.45 40.71
CA SER A 843 -10.39 0.01 41.30
C SER A 843 -10.54 1.54 41.45
N MET A 844 -9.49 2.34 41.22
CA MET A 844 -9.61 3.81 41.18
C MET A 844 -10.15 4.26 39.82
N GLU A 845 -11.16 5.14 39.80
CA GLU A 845 -11.76 5.65 38.54
C GLU A 845 -11.20 7.01 38.10
N GLY A 846 -10.67 7.82 39.03
CA GLY A 846 -10.02 9.08 38.70
C GLY A 846 -8.66 8.85 38.03
N PHE A 847 -8.41 9.53 36.92
CA PHE A 847 -7.11 9.55 36.23
C PHE A 847 -6.47 10.93 36.32
N ALA A 848 -5.13 10.99 36.24
CA ALA A 848 -4.43 12.23 35.91
C ALA A 848 -4.87 12.77 34.52
N ALA A 849 -4.57 14.03 34.20
CA ALA A 849 -5.03 14.70 32.99
C ALA A 849 -4.47 14.07 31.70
N GLU A 850 -3.30 13.44 31.79
CA GLU A 850 -2.72 12.61 30.72
C GLU A 850 -3.38 11.22 30.57
N ALA A 851 -4.41 10.92 31.37
CA ALA A 851 -5.23 9.71 31.34
C ALA A 851 -4.41 8.40 31.46
N THR A 852 -4.27 7.65 30.36
CA THR A 852 -3.59 6.35 30.30
C THR A 852 -2.18 6.40 29.73
N HIS A 853 -1.62 7.60 29.53
CA HIS A 853 -0.25 7.77 29.06
C HIS A 853 0.76 7.61 30.20
N TYR A 854 1.87 6.94 29.91
CA TYR A 854 2.99 6.80 30.82
C TYR A 854 3.84 8.08 30.82
N SER A 855 4.01 8.73 31.97
CA SER A 855 4.75 9.98 32.10
C SER A 855 5.64 10.00 33.36
N LEU A 856 6.45 11.06 33.50
CA LEU A 856 7.25 11.36 34.70
C LEU A 856 6.69 12.55 35.51
N ASN A 857 5.65 13.21 34.98
CA ASN A 857 5.00 14.38 35.57
C ASN A 857 3.50 14.25 35.34
N HIS A 858 2.74 14.16 36.43
CA HIS A 858 1.32 13.81 36.43
C HIS A 858 0.49 15.03 36.82
N THR A 859 -0.49 15.40 36.01
CA THR A 859 -1.30 16.60 36.27
C THR A 859 -2.66 16.22 36.86
N PHE A 860 -3.06 16.86 37.95
CA PHE A 860 -4.34 16.61 38.62
C PHE A 860 -5.15 17.89 38.72
N ALA A 861 -6.48 17.77 38.63
CA ALA A 861 -7.40 18.89 38.73
C ALA A 861 -8.67 18.47 39.49
N ALA A 862 -8.80 18.89 40.75
CA ALA A 862 -10.07 18.80 41.47
C ALA A 862 -10.96 19.98 41.03
N THR A 863 -12.02 19.67 40.28
CA THR A 863 -12.95 20.65 39.71
C THR A 863 -14.39 20.20 39.95
N GLY A 864 -15.34 21.15 40.02
CA GLY A 864 -16.77 20.83 40.03
C GLY A 864 -17.21 19.91 41.18
N LEU A 865 -16.76 20.23 42.40
CA LEU A 865 -17.00 19.49 43.66
C LEU A 865 -18.45 18.97 43.76
N SER A 866 -18.63 17.66 43.55
CA SER A 866 -19.93 16.99 43.64
C SER A 866 -20.20 16.52 45.07
N LEU A 867 -21.46 16.20 45.39
CA LEU A 867 -21.83 15.82 46.76
C LEU A 867 -21.03 14.62 47.30
N GLY A 868 -20.76 13.59 46.49
CA GLY A 868 -19.94 12.45 46.91
C GLY A 868 -18.46 12.80 47.18
N ILE A 869 -17.95 13.89 46.60
CA ILE A 869 -16.59 14.42 46.89
C ILE A 869 -16.57 15.12 48.24
N LEU A 870 -17.65 15.86 48.54
CA LEU A 870 -17.84 16.63 49.77
C LEU A 870 -18.14 15.71 50.98
N GLU A 871 -19.04 14.74 50.82
CA GLU A 871 -19.37 13.72 51.82
C GLU A 871 -18.15 12.85 52.19
N ALA A 872 -17.34 12.45 51.20
CA ALA A 872 -16.13 11.66 51.41
C ALA A 872 -15.03 12.37 52.24
N ASN A 873 -15.16 13.69 52.43
CA ASN A 873 -14.17 14.54 53.10
C ASN A 873 -14.74 15.32 54.30
N GLU A 874 -15.93 14.95 54.78
CA GLU A 874 -16.62 15.61 55.91
C GLU A 874 -16.86 17.12 55.68
N VAL A 875 -16.92 17.58 54.43
CA VAL A 875 -17.10 19.00 54.08
C VAL A 875 -18.51 19.46 54.43
N HIS A 876 -18.64 20.66 55.00
CA HIS A 876 -19.92 21.20 55.44
C HIS A 876 -20.37 22.35 54.53
N GLY A 877 -21.66 22.39 54.22
CA GLY A 877 -22.23 23.41 53.32
C GLY A 877 -23.44 22.92 52.53
N ASN A 878 -23.99 23.78 51.69
CA ASN A 878 -25.05 23.46 50.73
C ASN A 878 -25.12 24.49 49.58
N LEU A 879 -26.02 24.28 48.62
CA LEU A 879 -26.20 25.14 47.43
C LEU A 879 -26.63 26.60 47.71
N ILE A 880 -27.00 26.93 48.94
CA ILE A 880 -27.55 28.23 49.36
C ILE A 880 -26.54 28.96 50.27
N ASP A 881 -25.85 28.24 51.15
CA ASP A 881 -24.84 28.77 52.08
C ASP A 881 -23.39 28.65 51.55
N GLY A 882 -23.19 27.91 50.45
CA GLY A 882 -21.88 27.53 49.92
C GLY A 882 -21.19 26.40 50.70
N PHE A 883 -19.97 26.02 50.29
CA PHE A 883 -19.22 24.90 50.85
C PHE A 883 -17.90 25.33 51.52
N SER A 884 -17.55 24.69 52.64
CA SER A 884 -16.32 24.96 53.39
C SER A 884 -15.81 23.72 54.14
N GLY A 885 -14.52 23.41 54.02
CA GLY A 885 -13.91 22.23 54.65
C GLY A 885 -12.55 21.82 54.05
N ASP A 886 -11.95 20.80 54.66
CA ASP A 886 -10.73 20.14 54.18
C ASP A 886 -11.04 19.07 53.12
N MET A 887 -10.05 18.73 52.30
CA MET A 887 -10.14 17.82 51.15
C MET A 887 -8.88 16.95 51.08
N LYS A 888 -9.02 15.65 50.81
CA LYS A 888 -7.93 14.67 50.67
C LYS A 888 -8.08 13.91 49.37
N MET A 889 -7.03 13.92 48.55
CA MET A 889 -6.96 13.16 47.30
C MET A 889 -5.88 12.08 47.43
N TYR A 890 -6.30 10.82 47.32
CA TYR A 890 -5.48 9.62 47.45
C TYR A 890 -5.03 9.17 46.06
N ILE A 891 -3.73 8.97 45.87
CA ILE A 891 -3.12 8.72 44.56
C ILE A 891 -2.33 7.41 44.60
N ARG A 892 -2.47 6.59 43.55
CA ARG A 892 -1.61 5.42 43.29
C ARG A 892 -1.11 5.49 41.85
N CYS A 893 0.16 5.18 41.63
CA CYS A 893 0.76 5.06 40.31
C CYS A 893 1.14 3.61 40.03
N LYS A 894 1.21 3.25 38.74
CA LYS A 894 1.55 1.92 38.21
C LYS A 894 2.58 2.06 37.09
N ASP A 895 3.65 1.27 37.14
CA ASP A 895 4.68 1.22 36.09
C ASP A 895 4.18 0.48 34.82
N TYR A 896 5.06 0.34 33.84
CA TYR A 896 4.77 -0.39 32.59
C TYR A 896 4.61 -1.91 32.78
N PHE A 897 5.18 -2.50 33.83
CA PHE A 897 5.14 -3.95 34.09
C PHE A 897 3.96 -4.37 34.99
N GLY A 898 3.23 -3.41 35.57
CA GLY A 898 2.08 -3.62 36.45
C GLY A 898 2.36 -3.46 37.95
N ASN A 899 3.58 -3.11 38.36
CA ASN A 899 3.91 -2.79 39.75
C ASN A 899 3.25 -1.46 40.15
N PHE A 900 2.45 -1.46 41.22
CA PHE A 900 1.75 -0.26 41.69
C PHE A 900 1.99 0.03 43.17
N ASN A 901 1.82 1.29 43.59
CA ASN A 901 2.01 1.68 44.99
C ASN A 901 1.04 0.92 45.91
N LEU A 902 1.57 0.20 46.91
CA LEU A 902 0.77 -0.52 47.91
C LEU A 902 0.11 0.40 48.94
N ASN A 903 0.74 1.54 49.25
CA ASN A 903 0.18 2.63 50.05
C ASN A 903 -0.13 3.82 49.12
N GLU A 904 -1.18 4.58 49.42
CA GLU A 904 -1.52 5.81 48.70
C GLU A 904 -0.56 6.97 49.03
N TYR A 905 -0.32 7.83 48.05
CA TYR A 905 0.22 9.17 48.25
C TYR A 905 -0.93 10.17 48.40
N VAL A 906 -0.91 10.99 49.46
CA VAL A 906 -2.08 11.79 49.88
C VAL A 906 -1.84 13.29 49.72
N VAL A 907 -2.67 13.96 48.93
CA VAL A 907 -2.64 15.42 48.74
C VAL A 907 -3.80 16.07 49.51
N ASN A 908 -3.49 16.98 50.43
CA ASN A 908 -4.50 17.67 51.27
C ASN A 908 -4.67 19.14 50.85
N PHE A 909 -5.90 19.68 50.86
CA PHE A 909 -6.23 21.09 50.58
C PHE A 909 -7.56 21.49 51.26
N CYS A 910 -8.05 22.74 51.13
CA CYS A 910 -9.30 23.21 51.76
C CYS A 910 -10.05 24.27 50.93
N ILE A 911 -11.35 24.51 51.18
CA ILE A 911 -12.27 25.37 50.38
C ILE A 911 -13.15 26.37 51.18
N ASN A 912 -13.68 27.44 50.56
CA ASN A 912 -14.54 28.53 51.15
C ASN A 912 -15.51 29.24 50.13
N SER A 913 -16.64 29.83 50.59
CA SER A 913 -17.83 30.27 49.77
C SER A 913 -17.84 31.65 49.01
N GLY A 914 -18.74 31.86 48.01
CA GLY A 914 -19.07 33.15 47.31
C GLY A 914 -20.34 33.21 46.39
N PRO A 915 -20.76 34.41 45.85
CA PRO A 915 -22.08 34.65 45.19
C PRO A 915 -22.16 34.71 43.63
N ASP A 916 -23.38 34.62 43.06
CA ASP A 916 -23.70 34.50 41.60
C ASP A 916 -24.69 35.58 41.04
N LEU A 917 -24.63 35.87 39.72
CA LEU A 917 -25.25 37.01 39.04
C LEU A 917 -25.71 36.82 37.55
N THR A 918 -25.73 35.63 36.94
CA THR A 918 -26.04 35.48 35.48
C THR A 918 -27.13 34.46 35.12
N PRO A 919 -27.93 34.68 34.05
CA PRO A 919 -28.87 33.70 33.50
C PRO A 919 -28.27 32.72 32.49
N VAL A 920 -28.94 31.57 32.34
CA VAL A 920 -28.69 30.49 31.38
C VAL A 920 -28.26 30.99 30.01
N ILE A 921 -27.05 30.58 29.60
CA ILE A 921 -26.39 31.10 28.41
C ILE A 921 -26.77 30.26 27.19
N HIS A 922 -27.79 30.70 26.44
CA HIS A 922 -28.34 30.03 25.24
C HIS A 922 -27.28 29.64 24.17
N SER A 923 -26.14 30.33 24.10
CA SER A 923 -25.05 29.99 23.15
C SER A 923 -24.17 28.82 23.61
N LEU A 924 -24.19 28.46 24.90
CA LEU A 924 -23.53 27.28 25.45
C LEU A 924 -24.44 26.04 25.37
N THR A 925 -25.76 26.24 25.52
CA THR A 925 -26.80 25.21 25.44
C THR A 925 -26.61 24.26 24.25
N LYS A 926 -26.66 22.96 24.53
CA LYS A 926 -26.78 21.90 23.51
C LYS A 926 -28.19 21.33 23.52
N THR A 927 -28.64 20.76 22.40
CA THR A 927 -29.92 20.06 22.32
C THR A 927 -29.82 18.72 21.63
N SER A 928 -30.68 17.79 22.02
CA SER A 928 -30.92 16.51 21.35
C SER A 928 -32.43 16.34 21.13
N PRO A 929 -32.92 16.16 19.88
CA PRO A 929 -32.18 16.28 18.62
C PRO A 929 -31.57 17.67 18.38
N ALA A 930 -30.75 17.78 17.33
CA ALA A 930 -30.22 19.05 16.87
C ALA A 930 -31.33 19.91 16.22
N ASN A 931 -31.17 21.23 16.27
CA ASN A 931 -32.11 22.17 15.63
C ASN A 931 -32.21 21.93 14.11
N ALA A 932 -33.39 22.16 13.53
CA ALA A 932 -33.74 21.94 12.11
C ALA A 932 -33.68 20.47 11.62
N SER A 933 -33.75 19.49 12.54
CA SER A 933 -33.70 18.07 12.20
C SER A 933 -34.88 17.58 11.33
N LYS A 934 -34.66 16.43 10.66
CA LYS A 934 -35.70 15.62 10.00
C LYS A 934 -35.87 14.29 10.72
N LEU A 935 -37.11 13.84 10.87
CA LEU A 935 -37.50 12.61 11.54
C LEU A 935 -38.09 11.60 10.55
N LYS A 936 -37.92 10.32 10.89
CA LYS A 936 -38.43 9.13 10.18
C LYS A 936 -39.94 9.22 9.89
N PHE A 937 -40.39 8.59 8.80
CA PHE A 937 -41.81 8.50 8.47
C PHE A 937 -42.64 7.91 9.62
N GLY A 938 -43.82 8.49 9.85
CA GLY A 938 -44.74 8.09 10.94
C GLY A 938 -44.38 8.60 12.34
N THR A 939 -43.32 9.39 12.50
CA THR A 939 -42.91 9.93 13.82
C THR A 939 -43.87 11.02 14.31
N ASN A 940 -44.86 10.65 15.14
CA ASN A 940 -45.83 11.58 15.74
C ASN A 940 -45.34 12.25 17.04
N THR A 941 -44.33 11.68 17.70
CA THR A 941 -43.75 12.20 18.95
C THR A 941 -42.22 12.11 18.93
N THR A 942 -41.55 12.98 19.67
CA THR A 942 -40.09 12.90 19.86
C THR A 942 -39.70 13.44 21.23
N ASN A 943 -38.73 12.80 21.88
CA ASN A 943 -38.16 13.32 23.12
C ASN A 943 -37.14 14.41 22.78
N PHE A 944 -37.14 15.47 23.58
CA PHE A 944 -36.23 16.60 23.48
C PHE A 944 -35.50 16.76 24.80
N THR A 945 -34.21 17.08 24.71
CA THR A 945 -33.38 17.45 25.86
C THR A 945 -32.53 18.65 25.49
N MET A 946 -32.45 19.61 26.39
CA MET A 946 -31.45 20.68 26.37
C MET A 946 -30.65 20.63 27.68
N TRP A 947 -29.43 21.14 27.66
CA TRP A 947 -28.60 21.24 28.87
C TRP A 947 -28.30 22.70 29.21
N THR A 948 -28.50 23.08 30.47
CA THR A 948 -28.26 24.43 31.00
C THR A 948 -26.95 24.48 31.79
N ASN A 949 -26.22 25.60 31.70
CA ASN A 949 -24.92 25.77 32.38
C ASN A 949 -25.03 25.87 33.92
N GLU A 950 -26.23 26.15 34.42
CA GLU A 950 -26.60 26.27 35.84
C GLU A 950 -27.96 25.58 36.08
N PRO A 951 -28.39 25.34 37.34
CA PRO A 951 -29.74 24.85 37.63
C PRO A 951 -30.80 25.92 37.29
N ALA A 952 -31.80 25.55 36.48
CA ALA A 952 -32.84 26.46 36.00
C ALA A 952 -34.18 25.73 35.78
N GLU A 953 -35.26 26.51 35.69
CA GLU A 953 -36.55 26.07 35.16
C GLU A 953 -36.70 26.57 33.72
N CYS A 954 -37.15 25.73 32.79
CA CYS A 954 -37.37 26.11 31.39
C CYS A 954 -38.82 25.89 30.94
N ARG A 955 -39.30 26.75 30.05
CA ARG A 955 -40.65 26.74 29.46
C ARG A 955 -40.58 26.91 27.95
N TYR A 956 -41.61 26.45 27.26
CA TYR A 956 -41.70 26.59 25.80
C TYR A 956 -43.11 26.79 25.27
N ASP A 957 -43.20 27.29 24.04
CA ASP A 957 -44.44 27.47 23.28
C ASP A 957 -44.24 27.13 21.79
N LYS A 958 -45.33 27.03 21.01
CA LYS A 958 -45.29 26.97 19.53
C LYS A 958 -45.40 28.36 18.89
N SER A 959 -45.73 29.38 19.68
CA SER A 959 -45.74 30.80 19.29
C SER A 959 -44.48 31.52 19.77
N LYS A 960 -43.99 32.48 18.97
CA LYS A 960 -42.75 33.25 19.19
C LYS A 960 -43.02 34.48 20.06
N ASP A 961 -41.96 35.03 20.67
CA ASP A 961 -41.93 36.32 21.36
C ASP A 961 -42.86 36.40 22.59
N LYS A 962 -43.08 35.26 23.25
CA LYS A 962 -43.81 35.18 24.52
C LYS A 962 -42.92 35.48 25.72
N ASP A 963 -43.49 36.11 26.74
CA ASP A 963 -42.89 36.19 28.07
C ASP A 963 -42.87 34.82 28.75
N TYR A 964 -41.83 34.52 29.54
CA TYR A 964 -41.61 33.22 30.18
C TYR A 964 -42.85 32.70 30.93
N ASP A 965 -43.48 33.54 31.74
CA ASP A 965 -44.65 33.15 32.54
C ASP A 965 -45.93 32.96 31.69
N SER A 966 -45.93 33.42 30.43
CA SER A 966 -47.02 33.27 29.45
C SER A 966 -46.86 32.07 28.49
N MET A 967 -45.70 31.41 28.49
CA MET A 967 -45.44 30.20 27.72
C MET A 967 -46.26 29.02 28.25
N SER A 968 -47.00 28.35 27.36
CA SER A 968 -48.05 27.41 27.75
C SER A 968 -47.57 26.00 28.14
N ASN A 969 -46.27 25.69 28.02
CA ASN A 969 -45.70 24.38 28.33
C ASN A 969 -44.45 24.54 29.20
N SER A 970 -44.23 23.62 30.13
CA SER A 970 -43.01 23.53 30.94
C SER A 970 -42.11 22.38 30.48
N MET A 971 -40.84 22.42 30.88
CA MET A 971 -39.89 21.32 30.75
C MET A 971 -39.62 20.69 32.13
N SER A 972 -39.35 19.39 32.16
CA SER A 972 -38.83 18.73 33.35
C SER A 972 -37.32 18.94 33.41
N CYS A 973 -36.93 20.01 34.11
CA CYS A 973 -35.55 20.31 34.45
C CYS A 973 -35.17 19.64 35.75
N LEU A 974 -34.04 18.94 35.75
CA LEU A 974 -33.42 18.44 36.98
C LEU A 974 -32.45 19.50 37.52
N THR A 975 -32.53 19.79 38.81
CA THR A 975 -31.92 20.98 39.42
C THR A 975 -31.03 20.67 40.62
N ASN A 976 -30.99 19.42 41.10
CA ASN A 976 -30.13 19.02 42.21
C ASN A 976 -28.67 18.86 41.74
N LEU A 977 -27.73 18.87 42.69
CA LEU A 977 -26.31 18.60 42.41
C LEU A 977 -26.07 17.17 41.88
N SER A 978 -26.92 16.22 42.28
CA SER A 978 -26.91 14.82 41.81
C SER A 978 -27.23 14.66 40.33
N ASP A 979 -27.92 15.63 39.73
CA ASP A 979 -28.58 15.45 38.43
C ASP A 979 -27.79 16.08 37.28
N ARG A 980 -26.66 16.73 37.59
CA ARG A 980 -25.79 17.43 36.64
C ARG A 980 -25.11 16.44 35.71
N GLN A 981 -25.22 16.66 34.40
CA GLN A 981 -24.59 15.85 33.36
C GLN A 981 -23.40 16.58 32.72
N ILE A 982 -22.65 15.88 31.86
CA ILE A 982 -21.42 16.37 31.22
C ILE A 982 -21.60 17.67 30.41
N PHE A 983 -22.81 17.96 29.93
CA PHE A 983 -23.14 19.19 29.18
C PHE A 983 -23.88 20.24 30.02
N GLY A 984 -24.11 20.00 31.31
CA GLY A 984 -24.91 20.86 32.20
C GLY A 984 -26.07 20.12 32.86
N TRP A 985 -27.01 20.87 33.43
CA TRP A 985 -28.24 20.32 34.01
C TRP A 985 -29.27 19.97 32.91
N PRO A 986 -29.85 18.77 32.89
CA PRO A 986 -30.75 18.34 31.82
C PRO A 986 -32.17 18.88 32.02
N CYS A 987 -32.68 19.57 31.01
CA CYS A 987 -34.07 19.97 30.86
C CYS A 987 -34.71 19.16 29.73
N THR A 988 -35.77 18.42 30.04
CA THR A 988 -36.40 17.43 29.15
C THR A 988 -37.87 17.73 28.86
N THR A 989 -38.36 17.33 27.69
CA THR A 989 -39.79 17.26 27.36
C THR A 989 -40.03 16.28 26.21
N THR A 990 -41.29 15.97 25.91
CA THR A 990 -41.69 15.21 24.72
C THR A 990 -42.56 16.08 23.83
N PHE A 991 -42.09 16.41 22.63
CA PHE A 991 -42.91 17.08 21.64
C PHE A 991 -43.89 16.10 21.00
N THR A 992 -45.16 16.47 20.93
CA THR A 992 -46.27 15.63 20.47
C THR A 992 -47.08 16.30 19.37
N ASN A 993 -47.89 15.50 18.67
CA ASN A 993 -48.67 15.92 17.51
C ASN A 993 -47.77 16.58 16.45
N LEU A 994 -46.70 15.88 16.09
CA LEU A 994 -45.71 16.34 15.12
C LEU A 994 -46.30 16.27 13.70
N SER A 995 -46.34 17.42 13.04
CA SER A 995 -46.72 17.53 11.63
C SER A 995 -45.47 17.48 10.71
N LYS A 996 -45.67 17.64 9.40
CA LYS A 996 -44.60 17.81 8.40
C LYS A 996 -43.56 18.87 8.80
N GLN A 997 -43.98 19.96 9.47
CA GLN A 997 -43.09 20.99 10.03
C GLN A 997 -43.57 21.43 11.42
N ASN A 998 -42.63 21.70 12.32
CA ASN A 998 -42.90 22.07 13.72
C ASN A 998 -41.84 23.08 14.20
N SER A 999 -42.28 24.05 14.99
CA SER A 999 -41.42 25.07 15.62
C SER A 999 -41.80 25.22 17.09
N PHE A 1000 -40.80 25.50 17.91
CA PHE A 1000 -40.90 25.64 19.36
C PHE A 1000 -39.96 26.77 19.82
N TYR A 1001 -40.37 27.55 20.81
CA TYR A 1001 -39.60 28.68 21.33
C TYR A 1001 -39.46 28.52 22.84
N ILE A 1002 -38.23 28.61 23.36
CA ILE A 1002 -37.87 28.19 24.72
C ILE A 1002 -37.19 29.34 25.48
N LYS A 1003 -37.52 29.49 26.78
CA LYS A 1003 -36.84 30.40 27.73
C LYS A 1003 -36.63 29.70 29.07
N CYS A 1004 -35.59 30.09 29.80
CA CYS A 1004 -35.31 29.58 31.14
C CYS A 1004 -35.20 30.71 32.20
N ARG A 1005 -35.27 30.31 33.47
CA ARG A 1005 -35.09 31.15 34.67
C ARG A 1005 -34.23 30.39 35.68
N ASP A 1006 -33.12 30.99 36.09
CA ASP A 1006 -32.06 30.41 36.94
C ASP A 1006 -32.51 30.08 38.39
N GLN A 1007 -31.57 29.71 39.25
CA GLN A 1007 -31.67 29.75 40.72
C GLN A 1007 -33.04 29.33 41.32
N PRO A 1008 -33.55 28.13 41.00
CA PRO A 1008 -34.93 27.70 41.28
C PRO A 1008 -35.30 27.58 42.76
N TRP A 1009 -34.33 27.60 43.68
CA TRP A 1009 -34.57 27.63 45.13
C TRP A 1009 -35.01 29.01 45.64
N LYS A 1010 -34.80 30.10 44.87
CA LYS A 1010 -35.28 31.44 45.24
C LYS A 1010 -36.78 31.57 45.00
N THR A 1011 -37.52 31.94 46.03
CA THR A 1011 -38.98 32.14 45.98
C THR A 1011 -39.38 33.48 45.36
N ASN A 1012 -38.50 34.49 45.38
CA ASN A 1012 -38.74 35.78 44.74
C ASN A 1012 -38.22 35.77 43.30
N ALA A 1013 -39.14 35.91 42.32
CA ALA A 1013 -38.79 35.98 40.91
C ALA A 1013 -37.95 37.22 40.54
N SER A 1014 -37.94 38.27 41.36
CA SER A 1014 -37.11 39.48 41.16
C SER A 1014 -35.64 39.28 41.51
N GLU A 1015 -35.29 38.17 42.18
CA GLU A 1015 -33.93 37.82 42.59
C GLU A 1015 -33.30 36.73 41.69
N ARG A 1016 -34.01 36.35 40.62
CA ARG A 1016 -33.67 35.30 39.65
C ARG A 1016 -33.49 35.89 38.26
N ASN A 1017 -32.45 35.50 37.54
CA ASN A 1017 -32.23 35.94 36.17
C ASN A 1017 -33.07 35.10 35.18
N THR A 1018 -33.70 35.76 34.20
CA THR A 1018 -34.59 35.12 33.21
C THR A 1018 -34.12 35.44 31.78
N ASN A 1019 -34.21 34.48 30.85
CA ASN A 1019 -33.89 34.75 29.44
C ASN A 1019 -34.91 35.71 28.79
N ILE A 1020 -34.41 36.77 28.17
CA ILE A 1020 -35.22 37.77 27.45
C ILE A 1020 -35.53 37.29 26.02
N GLU A 1021 -34.55 36.72 25.32
CA GLU A 1021 -34.68 36.21 23.95
C GLU A 1021 -35.18 34.75 23.92
N ASP A 1022 -35.89 34.36 22.85
CA ASP A 1022 -36.30 32.96 22.61
C ASP A 1022 -35.12 32.12 22.08
N TYR A 1023 -34.90 30.94 22.66
CA TYR A 1023 -34.20 29.86 21.95
C TYR A 1023 -35.18 29.19 20.96
N ALA A 1024 -35.04 29.50 19.67
CA ALA A 1024 -35.92 28.99 18.62
C ALA A 1024 -35.46 27.63 18.07
N TYR A 1025 -36.29 26.60 18.24
CA TYR A 1025 -36.04 25.21 17.86
C TYR A 1025 -37.05 24.71 16.81
N THR A 1026 -36.60 23.94 15.81
CA THR A 1026 -37.43 23.47 14.69
C THR A 1026 -37.18 22.01 14.34
N ILE A 1027 -38.21 21.28 13.90
CA ILE A 1027 -38.11 19.87 13.49
C ILE A 1027 -39.21 19.46 12.50
N SER A 1028 -38.91 18.52 11.60
CA SER A 1028 -39.80 18.11 10.49
C SER A 1028 -39.89 16.58 10.35
N VAL A 1029 -40.95 16.07 9.71
CA VAL A 1029 -41.23 14.62 9.57
C VAL A 1029 -41.35 14.25 8.08
N THR A 1030 -40.77 13.11 7.66
CA THR A 1030 -40.78 12.68 6.24
C THR A 1030 -42.08 12.01 5.80
N GLU A 1031 -42.42 12.12 4.52
CA GLU A 1031 -43.77 11.82 3.97
C GLU A 1031 -44.02 10.36 3.56
N THR A 1032 -42.98 9.56 3.30
CA THR A 1032 -43.10 8.13 2.94
C THR A 1032 -41.96 7.31 3.56
N ASN A 1033 -42.17 6.00 3.76
CA ASN A 1033 -41.08 5.08 4.10
C ASN A 1033 -40.31 4.65 2.84
N LEU A 1034 -39.06 4.21 3.01
CA LEU A 1034 -38.23 3.62 1.96
C LEU A 1034 -38.75 2.24 1.53
N ALA A 1035 -38.55 1.87 0.27
CA ALA A 1035 -38.87 0.56 -0.30
C ALA A 1035 -37.76 0.03 -1.22
N ILE A 1036 -37.68 -1.30 -1.38
CA ILE A 1036 -36.87 -1.96 -2.41
C ILE A 1036 -37.84 -2.41 -3.52
N ASN A 1037 -37.51 -2.05 -4.77
CA ASN A 1037 -38.32 -2.29 -5.97
C ASN A 1037 -37.93 -3.57 -6.70
N SER A 1038 -36.62 -3.85 -6.83
CA SER A 1038 -36.15 -5.10 -7.44
C SER A 1038 -34.75 -5.51 -6.95
N THR A 1039 -34.44 -6.80 -7.11
CA THR A 1039 -33.16 -7.45 -6.80
C THR A 1039 -32.77 -8.38 -7.94
N TYR A 1040 -31.56 -8.29 -8.45
CA TYR A 1040 -31.10 -9.09 -9.59
C TYR A 1040 -29.57 -9.29 -9.59
N ILE A 1041 -29.12 -10.30 -10.32
CA ILE A 1041 -27.71 -10.58 -10.60
C ILE A 1041 -27.47 -10.36 -12.10
N ILE A 1042 -26.31 -9.81 -12.45
CA ILE A 1042 -25.78 -9.83 -13.81
C ILE A 1042 -24.64 -10.84 -13.87
N TYR A 1043 -24.72 -11.77 -14.83
CA TYR A 1043 -23.73 -12.80 -15.09
C TYR A 1043 -23.62 -13.02 -16.60
N ASN A 1044 -22.40 -13.02 -17.15
CA ASN A 1044 -22.12 -13.09 -18.60
C ASN A 1044 -23.00 -12.14 -19.46
N GLY A 1045 -23.32 -10.95 -18.92
CA GLY A 1045 -24.17 -9.94 -19.57
C GLY A 1045 -25.69 -10.16 -19.45
N ALA A 1046 -26.15 -11.30 -18.94
CA ALA A 1046 -27.58 -11.58 -18.74
C ALA A 1046 -28.07 -11.07 -17.37
N ARG A 1047 -29.25 -10.41 -17.34
CA ARG A 1047 -29.94 -10.01 -16.09
C ARG A 1047 -30.82 -11.16 -15.59
N ILE A 1048 -30.51 -11.64 -14.38
CA ILE A 1048 -31.21 -12.73 -13.68
C ILE A 1048 -31.92 -12.13 -12.48
N ASN A 1049 -33.24 -11.95 -12.56
CA ASN A 1049 -34.03 -11.39 -11.46
C ASN A 1049 -34.12 -12.40 -10.30
N ILE A 1050 -33.80 -11.97 -9.09
CA ILE A 1050 -33.81 -12.82 -7.89
C ILE A 1050 -35.09 -12.54 -7.10
N ASN A 1051 -35.88 -13.58 -6.87
CA ASN A 1051 -37.11 -13.55 -6.09
C ASN A 1051 -36.83 -14.19 -4.71
N PRO A 1052 -37.17 -13.55 -3.57
CA PRO A 1052 -36.99 -14.12 -2.23
C PRO A 1052 -37.62 -15.51 -1.99
N VAL A 1053 -38.53 -15.96 -2.84
CA VAL A 1053 -39.26 -17.24 -2.71
C VAL A 1053 -38.62 -18.38 -3.53
N THR A 1054 -37.77 -18.09 -4.52
CA THR A 1054 -37.26 -19.10 -5.47
C THR A 1054 -35.77 -18.91 -5.74
N PHE A 1055 -34.96 -19.94 -5.48
CA PHE A 1055 -33.55 -19.97 -5.86
C PHE A 1055 -33.39 -19.87 -7.39
N ALA A 1056 -32.70 -18.84 -7.86
CA ALA A 1056 -32.20 -18.81 -9.23
C ALA A 1056 -30.95 -19.69 -9.35
N GLU A 1057 -30.91 -20.57 -10.34
CA GLU A 1057 -29.76 -21.42 -10.65
C GLU A 1057 -28.95 -20.82 -11.81
N ILE A 1058 -27.63 -20.77 -11.63
CA ILE A 1058 -26.68 -20.13 -12.54
C ILE A 1058 -25.55 -21.13 -12.82
N LEU A 1059 -25.31 -21.42 -14.11
CA LEU A 1059 -24.35 -22.44 -14.56
C LEU A 1059 -23.06 -21.80 -15.12
N GLY A 1060 -21.93 -22.47 -14.97
CA GLY A 1060 -20.62 -21.94 -15.38
C GLY A 1060 -19.52 -22.99 -15.52
N GLY A 1061 -18.52 -22.69 -16.34
CA GLY A 1061 -17.45 -23.62 -16.73
C GLY A 1061 -16.16 -23.55 -15.91
N GLY A 1062 -16.19 -23.10 -14.65
CA GLY A 1062 -14.98 -22.85 -13.88
C GLY A 1062 -15.18 -22.89 -12.37
N SER A 1063 -14.06 -22.89 -11.63
CA SER A 1063 -14.03 -22.95 -10.16
C SER A 1063 -14.62 -21.69 -9.48
N SER A 1064 -14.69 -20.57 -10.19
CA SER A 1064 -15.21 -19.29 -9.70
C SER A 1064 -16.11 -18.57 -10.72
N PHE A 1065 -17.09 -17.82 -10.22
CA PHE A 1065 -18.14 -17.12 -10.94
C PHE A 1065 -18.05 -15.61 -10.65
N ALA A 1066 -17.75 -14.81 -11.66
CA ALA A 1066 -17.79 -13.35 -11.56
C ALA A 1066 -19.24 -12.86 -11.74
N VAL A 1067 -19.84 -12.30 -10.69
CA VAL A 1067 -21.25 -11.90 -10.63
C VAL A 1067 -21.41 -10.47 -10.11
N GLU A 1068 -22.34 -9.69 -10.67
CA GLU A 1068 -22.69 -8.35 -10.19
C GLU A 1068 -24.11 -8.31 -9.61
N PHE A 1069 -24.24 -8.16 -8.29
CA PHE A 1069 -25.52 -7.96 -7.61
C PHE A 1069 -25.99 -6.53 -7.84
N ASN A 1070 -27.29 -6.39 -8.10
CA ASN A 1070 -27.98 -5.13 -8.32
C ASN A 1070 -29.26 -5.06 -7.47
N VAL A 1071 -29.49 -3.91 -6.83
CA VAL A 1071 -30.68 -3.61 -6.00
C VAL A 1071 -31.25 -2.26 -6.45
N GLU A 1072 -32.57 -2.11 -6.47
CA GLU A 1072 -33.24 -0.86 -6.85
C GLU A 1072 -34.15 -0.38 -5.69
N THR A 1073 -34.10 0.91 -5.32
CA THR A 1073 -34.89 1.50 -4.20
C THR A 1073 -35.77 2.68 -4.62
N THR A 1074 -36.90 2.84 -3.93
CA THR A 1074 -37.95 3.84 -4.19
C THR A 1074 -38.53 4.39 -2.89
N SER A 1075 -39.22 5.54 -2.95
CA SER A 1075 -39.85 6.21 -1.78
C SER A 1075 -38.85 6.62 -0.68
N GLY A 1076 -39.31 7.13 0.46
CA GLY A 1076 -38.42 7.69 1.48
C GLY A 1076 -37.84 9.05 1.09
N VAL A 1077 -36.78 9.48 1.78
CA VAL A 1077 -36.10 10.76 1.50
C VAL A 1077 -35.54 10.79 0.09
N ASN A 1078 -35.74 11.92 -0.59
CA ASN A 1078 -35.29 12.18 -1.96
C ASN A 1078 -35.75 11.11 -2.99
N ASN A 1079 -36.87 10.42 -2.71
CA ASN A 1079 -37.50 9.42 -3.57
C ASN A 1079 -36.54 8.28 -3.98
N GLY A 1080 -36.13 7.47 -3.00
CA GLY A 1080 -35.38 6.23 -3.20
C GLY A 1080 -33.88 6.35 -3.01
N ILE A 1081 -33.33 7.54 -2.73
CA ILE A 1081 -31.89 7.69 -2.47
C ILE A 1081 -31.58 7.14 -1.07
N SER A 1082 -30.84 6.04 -1.01
CA SER A 1082 -30.54 5.35 0.24
C SER A 1082 -29.13 4.76 0.26
N THR A 1083 -28.65 4.37 1.44
CA THR A 1083 -27.45 3.54 1.57
C THR A 1083 -27.88 2.09 1.82
N CYS A 1084 -27.66 1.23 0.83
CA CYS A 1084 -27.81 -0.22 0.95
C CYS A 1084 -26.51 -0.89 1.40
N PHE A 1085 -26.69 -1.88 2.26
CA PHE A 1085 -25.68 -2.78 2.81
C PHE A 1085 -26.07 -4.22 2.49
N TYR A 1086 -25.10 -5.07 2.17
CA TYR A 1086 -25.24 -6.52 2.16
C TYR A 1086 -24.57 -7.10 3.40
N GLN A 1087 -25.06 -8.24 3.87
CA GLN A 1087 -24.43 -8.96 4.98
C GLN A 1087 -23.50 -10.05 4.43
N TRP A 1088 -22.25 -10.10 4.91
CA TRP A 1088 -21.27 -11.13 4.57
C TRP A 1088 -20.59 -11.64 5.84
N GLY A 1089 -20.82 -12.92 6.18
CA GLY A 1089 -20.48 -13.43 7.51
C GLY A 1089 -21.21 -12.63 8.59
N ASN A 1090 -20.45 -12.09 9.56
CA ASN A 1090 -20.97 -11.20 10.60
C ASN A 1090 -21.04 -9.73 10.17
N ASP A 1091 -20.37 -9.34 9.08
CA ASP A 1091 -20.17 -7.94 8.72
C ASP A 1091 -21.30 -7.41 7.83
N SER A 1092 -21.65 -6.12 8.03
CA SER A 1092 -22.65 -5.40 7.23
C SER A 1092 -21.95 -4.35 6.38
N ILE A 1093 -21.85 -4.63 5.08
CA ILE A 1093 -20.91 -3.98 4.17
C ILE A 1093 -21.70 -3.16 3.14
N PRO A 1094 -21.40 -1.85 2.95
CA PRO A 1094 -22.09 -1.04 1.95
C PRO A 1094 -21.80 -1.56 0.53
N PHE A 1095 -22.77 -1.48 -0.37
CA PHE A 1095 -22.58 -1.79 -1.80
C PHE A 1095 -21.54 -0.82 -2.43
N LEU A 1096 -20.68 -1.33 -3.34
CA LEU A 1096 -19.69 -0.54 -4.11
C LEU A 1096 -20.28 0.73 -4.71
N ASN A 1097 -21.44 0.62 -5.36
CA ASN A 1097 -22.28 1.77 -5.71
C ASN A 1097 -23.45 1.81 -4.73
N THR A 1098 -23.59 2.93 -4.00
CA THR A 1098 -24.66 3.16 -3.03
C THR A 1098 -24.86 4.68 -2.81
N ASN A 1099 -25.72 5.11 -1.89
CA ASN A 1099 -26.22 6.50 -1.81
C ASN A 1099 -26.90 6.95 -3.13
N ALA A 1100 -27.68 6.03 -3.70
CA ALA A 1100 -28.31 6.13 -5.01
C ALA A 1100 -29.70 5.47 -4.97
N LYS A 1101 -30.35 5.32 -6.13
CA LYS A 1101 -31.56 4.48 -6.30
C LYS A 1101 -31.26 3.09 -6.88
N VAL A 1102 -30.03 2.87 -7.33
CA VAL A 1102 -29.54 1.60 -7.88
C VAL A 1102 -28.21 1.32 -7.23
N HIS A 1103 -28.09 0.16 -6.59
CA HIS A 1103 -26.93 -0.23 -5.78
C HIS A 1103 -26.27 -1.43 -6.44
N LYS A 1104 -24.94 -1.43 -6.52
CA LYS A 1104 -24.18 -2.45 -7.24
C LYS A 1104 -23.02 -2.98 -6.41
N GLN A 1105 -22.75 -4.28 -6.49
CA GLN A 1105 -21.60 -4.93 -5.90
C GLN A 1105 -21.17 -6.10 -6.77
N LYS A 1106 -19.87 -6.24 -7.02
CA LYS A 1106 -19.29 -7.40 -7.71
C LYS A 1106 -18.69 -8.40 -6.74
N PHE A 1107 -18.77 -9.68 -7.08
CA PHE A 1107 -18.14 -10.78 -6.36
C PHE A 1107 -17.55 -11.82 -7.33
N ASN A 1108 -16.51 -12.52 -6.87
CA ASN A 1108 -15.94 -13.70 -7.49
C ASN A 1108 -16.23 -14.90 -6.56
N LEU A 1109 -17.41 -15.49 -6.72
CA LEU A 1109 -17.92 -16.53 -5.83
C LEU A 1109 -17.54 -17.93 -6.32
N ILE A 1110 -17.44 -18.91 -5.41
CA ILE A 1110 -17.24 -20.32 -5.79
C ILE A 1110 -18.57 -21.05 -5.99
N ASN A 1111 -18.53 -22.27 -6.54
CA ASN A 1111 -19.67 -23.20 -6.61
C ASN A 1111 -20.35 -23.34 -5.22
N GLY A 1112 -21.67 -23.15 -5.14
CA GLY A 1112 -22.40 -23.21 -3.88
C GLY A 1112 -23.79 -22.56 -3.85
N ASN A 1113 -24.47 -22.74 -2.72
CA ASN A 1113 -25.74 -22.07 -2.39
C ASN A 1113 -25.45 -20.77 -1.63
N TYR A 1114 -26.09 -19.68 -2.03
CA TYR A 1114 -25.93 -18.36 -1.41
C TYR A 1114 -27.29 -17.78 -1.03
N ASN A 1115 -27.37 -17.10 0.11
CA ASN A 1115 -28.54 -16.34 0.54
C ASN A 1115 -28.08 -15.05 1.22
N VAL A 1116 -28.12 -13.94 0.50
CA VAL A 1116 -27.53 -12.67 0.94
C VAL A 1116 -28.62 -11.73 1.45
N SER A 1117 -28.51 -11.37 2.73
CA SER A 1117 -29.37 -10.38 3.40
C SER A 1117 -28.98 -8.97 2.98
N ILE A 1118 -29.97 -8.13 2.68
CA ILE A 1118 -29.79 -6.76 2.22
C ILE A 1118 -30.65 -5.83 3.07
N THR A 1119 -30.04 -4.76 3.58
CA THR A 1119 -30.73 -3.68 4.31
C THR A 1119 -30.37 -2.34 3.70
N CYS A 1120 -31.39 -1.56 3.33
CA CYS A 1120 -31.27 -0.21 2.80
C CYS A 1120 -31.84 0.79 3.80
N ARG A 1121 -31.10 1.88 4.06
CA ARG A 1121 -31.47 2.93 5.01
C ARG A 1121 -31.29 4.31 4.38
N ASP A 1122 -32.26 5.21 4.52
CA ASP A 1122 -32.13 6.60 4.08
C ASP A 1122 -31.55 7.52 5.18
N SER A 1123 -31.32 8.79 4.83
CA SER A 1123 -30.70 9.79 5.73
C SER A 1123 -31.46 10.10 7.03
N VAL A 1124 -32.70 9.62 7.23
CA VAL A 1124 -33.47 9.79 8.47
C VAL A 1124 -33.81 8.46 9.16
N GLY A 1125 -33.26 7.35 8.67
CA GLY A 1125 -33.51 6.02 9.23
C GLY A 1125 -34.82 5.37 8.78
N ASN A 1126 -35.43 5.79 7.66
CA ASN A 1126 -36.40 4.94 6.98
C ASN A 1126 -35.66 3.70 6.44
N GLU A 1127 -36.24 2.50 6.58
CA GLU A 1127 -35.58 1.23 6.25
C GLU A 1127 -36.42 0.35 5.33
N ALA A 1128 -35.74 -0.36 4.44
CA ALA A 1128 -36.25 -1.45 3.61
C ALA A 1128 -35.27 -2.64 3.65
N LYS A 1129 -35.78 -3.88 3.59
CA LYS A 1129 -34.96 -5.10 3.67
C LYS A 1129 -35.38 -6.11 2.61
N ALA A 1130 -34.42 -6.89 2.10
CA ALA A 1130 -34.62 -7.94 1.11
C ALA A 1130 -33.65 -9.11 1.34
N MET A 1131 -33.89 -10.23 0.66
CA MET A 1131 -32.97 -11.38 0.62
C MET A 1131 -32.78 -11.82 -0.83
N MET A 1132 -31.56 -12.21 -1.19
CA MET A 1132 -31.21 -12.76 -2.50
C MET A 1132 -30.74 -14.22 -2.38
N PRO A 1133 -31.65 -15.20 -2.47
CA PRO A 1133 -31.32 -16.62 -2.56
C PRO A 1133 -31.00 -17.04 -4.00
N PHE A 1134 -29.82 -17.63 -4.23
CA PHE A 1134 -29.40 -18.16 -5.53
C PHE A 1134 -28.38 -19.31 -5.39
N LYS A 1135 -28.12 -20.02 -6.47
CA LYS A 1135 -27.22 -21.18 -6.53
C LYS A 1135 -26.30 -21.08 -7.76
N LEU A 1136 -25.00 -21.17 -7.52
CA LEU A 1136 -23.97 -21.27 -8.57
C LEU A 1136 -23.55 -22.74 -8.68
N ASN A 1137 -23.62 -23.34 -9.86
CA ASN A 1137 -23.12 -24.71 -10.09
C ASN A 1137 -22.19 -24.75 -11.30
N ILE A 1138 -21.19 -25.63 -11.21
CA ILE A 1138 -20.31 -25.90 -12.34
C ILE A 1138 -21.05 -26.82 -13.31
N ASP A 1139 -21.09 -26.46 -14.60
CA ASP A 1139 -21.52 -27.38 -15.64
C ASP A 1139 -20.36 -28.27 -16.07
N SER A 1140 -20.55 -29.57 -15.97
CA SER A 1140 -19.61 -30.61 -16.38
C SER A 1140 -20.26 -31.61 -17.34
N SER A 1141 -21.41 -31.24 -17.93
CA SER A 1141 -22.15 -32.06 -18.87
C SER A 1141 -21.86 -31.63 -20.31
N ALA A 1142 -21.83 -32.57 -21.25
CA ALA A 1142 -21.55 -32.29 -22.65
C ALA A 1142 -22.86 -32.31 -23.47
N PRO A 1143 -23.03 -31.45 -24.50
CA PRO A 1143 -24.31 -31.27 -25.18
C PRO A 1143 -24.93 -32.55 -25.72
N ILE A 1144 -26.21 -32.73 -25.42
CA ILE A 1144 -27.03 -33.87 -25.82
C ILE A 1144 -27.93 -33.45 -26.98
N VAL A 1145 -27.90 -34.19 -28.08
CA VAL A 1145 -28.83 -34.00 -29.20
C VAL A 1145 -30.20 -34.52 -28.81
N VAL A 1146 -31.14 -33.60 -28.57
CA VAL A 1146 -32.53 -33.91 -28.18
C VAL A 1146 -33.46 -34.14 -29.38
N ARG A 1147 -33.05 -33.72 -30.58
CA ARG A 1147 -33.80 -33.95 -31.83
C ARG A 1147 -32.87 -33.99 -33.04
N ALA A 1148 -33.19 -34.83 -34.02
CA ALA A 1148 -32.57 -34.82 -35.34
C ALA A 1148 -33.63 -35.04 -36.42
N TYR A 1149 -33.50 -34.36 -37.58
CA TYR A 1149 -34.45 -34.42 -38.69
C TYR A 1149 -33.81 -33.93 -40.00
N ASN A 1150 -34.45 -34.19 -41.14
CA ASN A 1150 -33.92 -33.83 -42.47
C ASN A 1150 -34.93 -33.00 -43.26
N GLU A 1151 -34.52 -31.80 -43.69
CA GLU A 1151 -35.29 -30.88 -44.51
C GLU A 1151 -34.46 -30.43 -45.73
N GLY A 1152 -33.92 -31.41 -46.49
CA GLY A 1152 -32.94 -31.19 -47.56
C GLY A 1152 -31.52 -30.89 -47.05
N LYS A 1153 -31.40 -30.61 -45.75
CA LYS A 1153 -30.17 -30.61 -44.95
C LYS A 1153 -30.46 -31.35 -43.65
N LEU A 1154 -29.45 -31.99 -43.08
CA LEU A 1154 -29.53 -32.59 -41.75
C LEU A 1154 -29.55 -31.48 -40.70
N LYS A 1155 -30.64 -31.42 -39.94
CA LYS A 1155 -30.81 -30.54 -38.78
C LYS A 1155 -30.77 -31.36 -37.50
N ILE A 1156 -30.08 -30.85 -36.49
CA ILE A 1156 -30.13 -31.38 -35.12
C ILE A 1156 -30.39 -30.24 -34.13
N VAL A 1157 -30.95 -30.58 -32.97
CA VAL A 1157 -31.20 -29.64 -31.88
C VAL A 1157 -30.59 -30.20 -30.60
N THR A 1158 -29.84 -29.38 -29.86
CA THR A 1158 -29.24 -29.73 -28.57
C THR A 1158 -30.09 -29.22 -27.39
N ASN A 1159 -29.90 -29.84 -26.22
CA ASN A 1159 -30.47 -29.41 -24.94
C ASN A 1159 -30.06 -27.97 -24.57
N GLU A 1160 -28.85 -27.57 -24.93
CA GLU A 1160 -28.15 -26.33 -24.53
C GLU A 1160 -27.54 -25.60 -25.73
N GLN A 1161 -26.70 -24.58 -25.52
CA GLN A 1161 -25.99 -23.91 -26.62
C GLN A 1161 -24.63 -24.55 -26.86
N ALA A 1162 -24.44 -25.09 -28.07
CA ALA A 1162 -23.26 -25.85 -28.46
C ALA A 1162 -22.63 -25.32 -29.76
N LYS A 1163 -21.42 -25.80 -30.06
CA LYS A 1163 -20.87 -25.93 -31.41
C LYS A 1163 -20.82 -27.41 -31.76
N CYS A 1164 -21.49 -27.79 -32.83
CA CYS A 1164 -21.49 -29.16 -33.32
C CYS A 1164 -20.63 -29.30 -34.58
N TYR A 1165 -19.96 -30.45 -34.69
CA TYR A 1165 -19.01 -30.80 -35.72
C TYR A 1165 -19.31 -32.21 -36.19
N ALA A 1166 -19.22 -32.46 -37.50
CA ALA A 1166 -19.44 -33.77 -38.10
C ALA A 1166 -18.16 -34.40 -38.67
N SER A 1167 -18.07 -35.72 -38.58
CA SER A 1167 -17.16 -36.57 -39.36
C SER A 1167 -17.99 -37.62 -40.11
N TYR A 1168 -17.40 -38.18 -41.16
CA TYR A 1168 -17.96 -39.30 -41.92
C TYR A 1168 -17.25 -40.63 -41.65
N ASP A 1169 -16.14 -40.62 -40.90
CA ASP A 1169 -15.24 -41.75 -40.77
C ASP A 1169 -15.61 -42.64 -39.58
N ASN A 1170 -15.58 -42.07 -38.37
CA ASN A 1170 -15.95 -42.74 -37.13
C ASN A 1170 -16.12 -41.73 -35.98
N CYS A 1171 -16.43 -42.24 -34.79
CA CYS A 1171 -16.80 -41.47 -33.62
C CYS A 1171 -15.62 -40.87 -32.81
N ASN A 1172 -14.37 -41.27 -33.11
CA ASN A 1172 -13.18 -40.91 -32.31
C ASN A 1172 -12.45 -39.66 -32.81
N PHE A 1173 -12.99 -38.94 -33.81
CA PHE A 1173 -12.42 -37.69 -34.28
C PHE A 1173 -12.35 -36.63 -33.16
N ASN A 1174 -11.36 -35.73 -33.25
CA ASN A 1174 -11.33 -34.49 -32.47
C ASN A 1174 -12.35 -33.52 -33.08
N ALA A 1175 -13.26 -32.98 -32.27
CA ALA A 1175 -14.33 -32.09 -32.71
C ALA A 1175 -13.80 -30.92 -33.56
N GLU A 1176 -12.70 -30.29 -33.15
CA GLU A 1176 -12.10 -29.13 -33.83
C GLU A 1176 -11.40 -29.47 -35.16
N SER A 1177 -11.30 -30.77 -35.51
CA SER A 1177 -10.89 -31.25 -36.84
C SER A 1177 -12.04 -31.78 -37.70
N GLY A 1178 -13.27 -31.81 -37.17
CA GLY A 1178 -14.47 -32.16 -37.92
C GLY A 1178 -15.01 -30.99 -38.74
N GLN A 1179 -15.93 -31.28 -39.68
CA GLN A 1179 -16.67 -30.25 -40.39
C GLN A 1179 -17.63 -29.55 -39.42
N ALA A 1180 -17.30 -28.31 -39.04
CA ALA A 1180 -18.18 -27.46 -38.24
C ALA A 1180 -19.54 -27.27 -38.94
N MET A 1181 -20.62 -27.37 -38.17
CA MET A 1181 -21.98 -27.14 -38.65
C MET A 1181 -22.28 -25.63 -38.64
N GLU A 1182 -21.84 -24.91 -37.60
CA GLU A 1182 -21.99 -23.46 -37.44
C GLU A 1182 -20.67 -22.75 -37.06
N ILE A 1183 -20.66 -21.44 -37.21
CA ILE A 1183 -19.55 -20.55 -36.81
C ILE A 1183 -19.68 -20.13 -35.32
N GLY A 1184 -20.90 -20.01 -34.80
CA GLY A 1184 -21.21 -19.56 -33.43
C GLY A 1184 -21.81 -20.67 -32.55
N PHE A 1185 -22.14 -20.35 -31.30
CA PHE A 1185 -22.84 -21.26 -30.39
C PHE A 1185 -24.37 -21.13 -30.55
N THR A 1186 -25.05 -22.22 -30.90
CA THR A 1186 -26.50 -22.28 -31.18
C THR A 1186 -27.13 -23.48 -30.47
N LYS A 1187 -28.47 -23.57 -30.45
CA LYS A 1187 -29.18 -24.81 -30.10
C LYS A 1187 -29.55 -25.65 -31.33
N ASP A 1188 -29.80 -24.97 -32.45
CA ASP A 1188 -30.09 -25.58 -33.74
C ASP A 1188 -28.82 -25.64 -34.58
N HIS A 1189 -28.55 -26.81 -35.17
CA HIS A 1189 -27.36 -27.06 -35.99
C HIS A 1189 -27.74 -27.68 -37.33
N THR A 1190 -27.05 -27.33 -38.42
CA THR A 1190 -27.38 -27.75 -39.80
C THR A 1190 -26.15 -28.12 -40.64
N ILE A 1191 -26.15 -29.30 -41.25
CA ILE A 1191 -25.12 -29.73 -42.22
C ILE A 1191 -25.74 -30.29 -43.52
N ALA A 1192 -24.95 -30.30 -44.60
CA ALA A 1192 -25.34 -30.95 -45.85
C ALA A 1192 -25.64 -32.44 -45.65
N TRP A 1193 -26.73 -32.92 -46.24
CA TRP A 1193 -27.13 -34.32 -46.21
C TRP A 1193 -26.41 -35.11 -47.31
N ASP A 1194 -25.52 -36.02 -46.93
CA ASP A 1194 -24.96 -37.03 -47.83
C ASP A 1194 -25.69 -38.37 -47.58
N PRO A 1195 -26.58 -38.83 -48.49
CA PRO A 1195 -27.35 -40.06 -48.29
C PRO A 1195 -26.51 -41.34 -48.37
N LYS A 1196 -25.19 -41.26 -48.60
CA LYS A 1196 -24.29 -42.41 -48.75
C LYS A 1196 -23.31 -42.59 -47.58
N LYS A 1197 -23.32 -41.70 -46.58
CA LYS A 1197 -22.36 -41.72 -45.46
C LYS A 1197 -23.07 -41.59 -44.11
N ILE A 1198 -22.49 -42.16 -43.07
CA ILE A 1198 -22.97 -41.99 -41.69
C ILE A 1198 -22.40 -40.67 -41.16
N HIS A 1199 -23.25 -39.80 -40.62
CA HIS A 1199 -22.83 -38.57 -39.95
C HIS A 1199 -22.55 -38.87 -38.47
N TYR A 1200 -21.28 -38.85 -38.09
CA TYR A 1200 -20.84 -38.92 -36.70
C TYR A 1200 -20.70 -37.50 -36.15
N ILE A 1201 -21.56 -37.09 -35.21
CA ILE A 1201 -21.58 -35.71 -34.72
C ILE A 1201 -21.05 -35.65 -33.29
N LYS A 1202 -20.16 -34.69 -33.02
CA LYS A 1202 -19.70 -34.28 -31.69
C LYS A 1202 -20.07 -32.82 -31.45
N CYS A 1203 -20.48 -32.51 -30.23
CA CYS A 1203 -20.84 -31.17 -29.81
C CYS A 1203 -19.98 -30.76 -28.60
N LYS A 1204 -19.78 -29.45 -28.47
CA LYS A 1204 -18.98 -28.78 -27.43
C LYS A 1204 -19.77 -27.58 -26.92
N ASP A 1205 -19.99 -27.48 -25.61
CA ASP A 1205 -20.75 -26.37 -25.02
C ASP A 1205 -19.94 -25.06 -24.94
N LEU A 1206 -20.56 -24.01 -24.39
CA LEU A 1206 -19.93 -22.72 -24.09
C LEU A 1206 -18.78 -22.81 -23.06
N PHE A 1207 -18.64 -23.92 -22.34
CA PHE A 1207 -17.68 -24.16 -21.26
C PHE A 1207 -16.54 -25.12 -21.65
N ASN A 1208 -16.55 -25.62 -22.90
CA ASN A 1208 -15.67 -26.63 -23.49
C ASN A 1208 -15.96 -28.10 -23.11
N ASN A 1209 -17.02 -28.40 -22.37
CA ASN A 1209 -17.50 -29.76 -22.18
C ASN A 1209 -17.84 -30.37 -23.54
N THR A 1210 -17.12 -31.44 -23.90
CA THR A 1210 -17.18 -32.06 -25.23
C THR A 1210 -17.60 -33.52 -25.09
N ASN A 1211 -18.44 -34.03 -26.01
CA ASN A 1211 -18.81 -35.45 -25.97
C ASN A 1211 -17.56 -36.33 -26.15
N SER A 1212 -17.36 -37.28 -25.23
CA SER A 1212 -16.27 -38.28 -25.30
C SER A 1212 -16.47 -39.22 -26.49
N GLY A 1213 -17.68 -39.79 -26.60
CA GLY A 1213 -18.23 -40.37 -27.82
C GLY A 1213 -18.94 -39.33 -28.69
N CYS A 1214 -19.91 -39.76 -29.50
CA CYS A 1214 -20.69 -38.87 -30.37
C CYS A 1214 -21.91 -38.33 -29.62
N ALA A 1215 -22.29 -37.08 -29.88
CA ALA A 1215 -23.57 -36.52 -29.47
C ALA A 1215 -24.73 -37.29 -30.13
N ILE A 1216 -24.56 -37.66 -31.41
CA ILE A 1216 -25.44 -38.56 -32.15
C ILE A 1216 -24.69 -39.22 -33.32
N GLN A 1217 -25.16 -40.38 -33.77
CA GLN A 1217 -24.74 -41.01 -35.03
C GLN A 1217 -25.97 -41.18 -35.92
N ILE A 1218 -25.90 -40.66 -37.15
CA ILE A 1218 -27.04 -40.63 -38.07
C ILE A 1218 -26.69 -41.39 -39.34
N ASN A 1219 -27.38 -42.52 -39.55
CA ASN A 1219 -27.17 -43.40 -40.70
C ASN A 1219 -28.33 -43.22 -41.71
N PRO A 1220 -28.10 -42.62 -42.89
CA PRO A 1220 -29.15 -42.33 -43.87
C PRO A 1220 -30.05 -43.50 -44.26
N THR A 1221 -29.53 -44.74 -44.25
CA THR A 1221 -30.34 -45.93 -44.63
C THR A 1221 -31.27 -46.43 -43.52
N LYS A 1222 -31.22 -45.80 -42.34
CA LYS A 1222 -32.07 -46.06 -41.17
C LYS A 1222 -32.76 -44.79 -40.65
N PHE A 1223 -32.69 -43.69 -41.39
CA PHE A 1223 -33.15 -42.36 -40.97
C PHE A 1223 -34.34 -41.93 -41.84
N SER A 1224 -35.50 -42.53 -41.53
CA SER A 1224 -36.79 -42.35 -42.20
C SER A 1224 -37.87 -41.92 -41.21
#